data_AF-D9W7H9-F1
#
_entry.id   AF-D9W7H9-F1
#
_cell.length_a   1.000
_cell.length_b   1.000
_cell.length_c   1.000
_cell.angle_alpha   90.00
_cell.angle_beta   90.00
_cell.angle_gamma   90.00
#
_symmetry.space_group_name_H-M   'P 1'
#
loop_
_entity.id
_entity.type
_entity.pdbx_description
1 polymer ?
#
loop_
_entity_poly.entity_id
_entity_poly.type
_entity_poly.pdbx_seq_one_letter_code
_entity_poly.pdbx_strand_id
1 'polypeptide(L)'
;MLLAHGFGGSKEDVREQAEELARDGYAVLTWSARGFGTSTGKIGLNDPDHEVADARRLIDWLAKRPEVRLDAQGDPRVGVAGASYGGAMSLLAAGYDRRVDAIAPEITYWNLADALFPNGVFKKLWAGLFFTTGSADLSGGQQGQDSQGSEDESGPQGGGGGGQGGAQGGGQEGQGGQAAPSAPPGADGRNQGCGRFEKQLCAMYERVAVAGKPDDAARRMLEARSPSAVADRIKVPTLIFQGQSDSLFPLGQADAMAKAIKANGAPVDVDWTDGGHDGGDRETGRVQSRTRDWFDRYLKNDKATDTGPAFRVTRSGGVDSTNGAIQLRGATGDRYPGLEDGRRNVALRGREQSFANPPGGGPPSVSTVPGIAALSQASSFGIGVSLDVPGQFARFDSAPLKQSLRITGTPEVKVRVRADTDDAVLFAKVYDVGPDGQQTLPSQLVTPVRVTDAKKGKTVTLRLPAVDHEVIAGHSLRLVLASTDLGYASPDQPATYRVALAGDGLSVPTAPGVHTEPASLPWWVWGLPLGGAVVALALLLTGRRPTSAPPPDPALTDVPLQITDLSKRYAKSADRYAVRDLSFRVEKGQVLGLLGPNGAGKTTTLRMLMGLISPDGGEIRVFGQAIRPGAPVLSRVGAFVEGAGFLPHLTGRANLELYWGATGGPAGGRAPRRGRWRSTDSARHWSARCARTPRACGSGSPSPRPCWACPICSSWTSRPTASTRPRSARCAR
;
A
#
# COMPACT_ATOMS: atom_id res chain seq x y z
N MET A 1 16.81 -1.36 32.16
CA MET A 1 16.67 -0.56 30.94
C MET A 1 16.19 0.83 31.29
N LEU A 2 16.70 1.86 30.59
CA LEU A 2 16.15 3.21 30.61
C LEU A 2 15.38 3.44 29.31
N LEU A 3 14.14 3.92 29.40
CA LEU A 3 13.38 4.39 28.24
C LEU A 3 13.15 5.89 28.33
N ALA A 4 13.69 6.62 27.36
CA ALA A 4 13.55 8.06 27.24
C ALA A 4 12.40 8.41 26.29
N HIS A 5 11.54 9.36 26.70
CA HIS A 5 10.42 9.83 25.88
C HIS A 5 10.86 10.79 24.76
N GLY A 6 10.01 10.91 23.73
CA GLY A 6 10.16 11.89 22.64
C GLY A 6 9.91 13.34 23.09
N PHE A 7 10.23 14.30 22.24
CA PHE A 7 10.07 15.72 22.59
C PHE A 7 8.59 16.07 22.86
N GLY A 8 8.34 16.86 23.91
CA GLY A 8 6.98 17.24 24.30
C GLY A 8 6.23 16.17 25.10
N GLY A 9 6.76 14.95 25.16
CA GLY A 9 6.20 13.84 25.90
C GLY A 9 6.53 13.81 27.39
N SER A 10 6.27 12.67 28.01
CA SER A 10 6.53 12.36 29.41
C SER A 10 6.82 10.86 29.60
N LYS A 11 7.13 10.44 30.83
CA LYS A 11 7.30 9.02 31.17
C LYS A 11 6.10 8.13 30.78
N GLU A 12 4.89 8.67 30.73
CA GLU A 12 3.69 7.88 30.45
C GLU A 12 3.64 7.44 28.98
N ASP A 13 4.26 8.18 28.05
CA ASP A 13 4.23 7.86 26.62
C ASP A 13 5.01 6.58 26.28
N VAL A 14 5.96 6.19 27.13
CA VAL A 14 6.76 4.96 26.98
C VAL A 14 6.34 3.85 27.95
N ARG A 15 5.21 4.04 28.64
CA ARG A 15 4.76 3.12 29.69
C ARG A 15 4.39 1.74 29.17
N GLU A 16 3.66 1.66 28.06
CA GLU A 16 3.25 0.38 27.48
C GLU A 16 4.47 -0.48 27.12
N GLN A 17 5.44 0.11 26.41
CA GLN A 17 6.72 -0.52 26.11
C GLN A 17 7.48 -0.94 27.37
N ALA A 18 7.45 -0.12 28.43
CA ALA A 18 8.08 -0.46 29.70
C ALA A 18 7.43 -1.66 30.38
N GLU A 19 6.10 -1.74 30.38
CA GLU A 19 5.36 -2.85 30.95
C GLU A 19 5.58 -4.16 30.17
N GLU A 20 5.74 -4.09 28.85
CA GLU A 20 6.13 -5.24 28.02
C GLU A 20 7.54 -5.73 28.34
N LEU A 21 8.53 -4.84 28.34
CA LEU A 21 9.90 -5.21 28.71
C LEU A 21 10.00 -5.74 30.14
N ALA A 22 9.19 -5.20 31.07
CA ALA A 22 9.12 -5.72 32.43
C ALA A 22 8.58 -7.15 32.50
N ARG A 23 7.56 -7.48 31.69
CA ARG A 23 7.06 -8.85 31.53
C ARG A 23 8.13 -9.80 30.98
N ASP A 24 9.04 -9.28 30.16
CA ASP A 24 10.17 -10.03 29.59
C ASP A 24 11.42 -10.06 30.50
N GLY A 25 11.27 -9.68 31.78
CA GLY A 25 12.29 -9.85 32.81
C GLY A 25 13.27 -8.68 32.96
N TYR A 26 12.96 -7.51 32.42
CA TYR A 26 13.76 -6.29 32.64
C TYR A 26 13.25 -5.46 33.82
N ALA A 27 14.16 -4.94 34.64
CA ALA A 27 13.86 -3.75 35.44
C ALA A 27 13.88 -2.52 34.52
N VAL A 28 12.74 -1.83 34.36
CA VAL A 28 12.60 -0.68 33.45
C VAL A 28 12.38 0.61 34.22
N LEU A 29 13.14 1.64 33.89
CA LEU A 29 12.98 3.00 34.40
C LEU A 29 12.57 3.94 33.27
N THR A 30 11.37 4.51 33.41
CA THR A 30 10.86 5.60 32.57
C THR A 30 10.85 6.88 33.40
N TRP A 31 11.23 8.02 32.83
CA TRP A 31 11.22 9.31 33.53
C TRP A 31 10.77 10.42 32.60
N SER A 32 10.21 11.50 33.17
CA SER A 32 9.97 12.73 32.42
C SER A 32 11.23 13.58 32.50
N ALA A 33 11.82 13.92 31.35
CA ALA A 33 13.01 14.76 31.28
C ALA A 33 12.74 16.14 31.90
N ARG A 34 13.82 16.82 32.31
CA ARG A 34 13.77 18.18 32.86
C ARG A 34 12.93 19.10 31.99
N GLY A 35 12.03 19.84 32.61
CA GLY A 35 11.14 20.72 31.87
C GLY A 35 10.07 20.00 31.04
N PHE A 36 9.77 18.72 31.28
CA PHE A 36 8.61 18.00 30.72
C PHE A 36 7.74 17.35 31.80
N GLY A 37 6.46 17.11 31.48
CA GLY A 37 5.49 16.59 32.44
C GLY A 37 5.49 17.40 33.74
N THR A 38 5.58 16.72 34.88
CA THR A 38 5.70 17.31 36.23
C THR A 38 7.15 17.59 36.67
N SER A 39 8.16 17.27 35.85
CA SER A 39 9.57 17.52 36.16
C SER A 39 9.87 19.02 36.11
N THR A 40 10.57 19.51 37.14
CA THR A 40 10.98 20.91 37.27
C THR A 40 12.15 21.25 36.33
N GLY A 41 12.60 22.52 36.35
CA GLY A 41 13.71 23.01 35.54
C GLY A 41 13.29 23.50 34.16
N LYS A 42 14.26 23.66 33.26
CA LYS A 42 14.08 24.18 31.90
C LYS A 42 14.63 23.19 30.87
N ILE A 43 14.00 23.18 29.69
CA ILE A 43 14.39 22.39 28.53
C ILE A 43 15.68 22.98 27.97
N GLY A 44 16.75 22.19 28.02
CA GLY A 44 18.09 22.46 27.55
C GLY A 44 18.42 21.80 26.22
N LEU A 45 17.51 21.02 25.62
CA LEU A 45 17.76 20.29 24.36
C LEU A 45 18.88 19.25 24.50
N ASN A 46 18.68 18.29 25.40
CA ASN A 46 19.69 17.29 25.76
C ASN A 46 21.01 17.93 26.20
N ASP A 47 20.94 19.01 26.99
CA ASP A 47 22.15 19.72 27.40
C ASP A 47 23.04 18.79 28.28
N PRO A 48 24.35 18.71 28.00
CA PRO A 48 25.28 17.87 28.75
C PRO A 48 25.30 18.12 30.25
N ASP A 49 25.16 19.38 30.67
CA ASP A 49 25.24 19.81 32.06
C ASP A 49 23.87 19.72 32.77
N HIS A 50 22.79 19.56 32.00
CA HIS A 50 21.43 19.38 32.51
C HIS A 50 20.85 18.00 32.20
N GLU A 51 20.11 17.82 31.10
CA GLU A 51 19.34 16.57 30.90
C GLU A 51 20.20 15.32 30.80
N VAL A 52 21.40 15.40 30.22
CA VAL A 52 22.33 14.26 30.19
C VAL A 52 22.89 13.97 31.58
N ALA A 53 23.22 15.01 32.36
CA ALA A 53 23.63 14.85 33.75
C ALA A 53 22.52 14.25 34.62
N ASP A 54 21.25 14.57 34.34
CA ASP A 54 20.10 13.95 34.99
C ASP A 54 20.02 12.45 34.64
N ALA A 55 20.20 12.06 33.37
CA ALA A 55 20.26 10.66 32.97
C ALA A 55 21.37 9.87 33.69
N ARG A 56 22.56 10.47 33.87
CA ARG A 56 23.66 9.87 34.64
C ARG A 56 23.30 9.63 36.11
N ARG A 57 22.57 10.57 36.73
CA ARG A 57 22.06 10.39 38.09
C ARG A 57 21.00 9.29 38.18
N LEU A 58 20.20 9.08 37.13
CA LEU A 58 19.28 7.93 37.06
C LEU A 58 20.04 6.61 36.99
N ILE A 59 21.17 6.55 36.27
CA ILE A 59 22.07 5.38 36.28
C ILE A 59 22.66 5.16 37.69
N ASP A 60 23.11 6.22 38.37
CA ASP A 60 23.57 6.13 39.76
C ASP A 60 22.50 5.61 40.72
N TRP A 61 21.24 6.00 40.47
CA TRP A 61 20.10 5.52 41.25
C TRP A 61 19.83 4.04 40.97
N LEU A 62 19.86 3.61 39.70
CA LEU A 62 19.70 2.21 39.30
C LEU A 62 20.76 1.31 39.91
N ALA A 63 22.00 1.77 40.00
CA ALA A 63 23.10 1.04 40.63
C ALA A 63 22.87 0.68 42.11
N LYS A 64 21.90 1.33 42.77
CA LYS A 64 21.55 1.10 44.19
C LYS A 64 20.30 0.23 44.36
N ARG A 65 19.66 -0.19 43.27
CA ARG A 65 18.40 -0.92 43.30
C ARG A 65 18.65 -2.42 43.43
N PRO A 66 18.02 -3.13 44.39
CA PRO A 66 18.23 -4.56 44.56
C PRO A 66 17.72 -5.39 43.38
N GLU A 67 16.74 -4.88 42.63
CA GLU A 67 16.21 -5.48 41.41
C GLU A 67 17.11 -5.33 40.17
N VAL A 68 18.16 -4.51 40.24
CA VAL A 68 19.06 -4.23 39.09
C VAL A 68 20.31 -5.08 39.19
N ARG A 69 20.61 -5.82 38.11
CA ARG A 69 21.87 -6.56 37.98
C ARG A 69 23.02 -5.58 37.80
N LEU A 70 24.11 -5.82 38.53
CA LEU A 70 25.35 -5.05 38.43
C LEU A 70 26.43 -5.88 37.75
N ASP A 71 27.24 -5.25 36.91
CA ASP A 71 28.46 -5.84 36.31
C ASP A 71 29.69 -5.64 37.20
N ALA A 72 29.71 -4.54 37.96
CA ALA A 72 30.64 -4.28 39.04
C ALA A 72 29.98 -3.42 40.13
N GLN A 73 30.65 -3.20 41.26
CA GLN A 73 30.11 -2.37 42.32
C GLN A 73 29.84 -0.93 41.81
N GLY A 74 28.57 -0.51 41.85
CA GLY A 74 28.14 0.80 41.34
C GLY A 74 27.98 0.90 39.82
N ASP A 75 28.11 -0.23 39.12
CA ASP A 75 28.02 -0.34 37.67
C ASP A 75 26.82 -1.22 37.28
N PRO A 76 25.64 -0.62 37.02
CA PRO A 76 24.45 -1.36 36.66
C PRO A 76 24.54 -1.81 35.20
N ARG A 77 24.18 -3.06 34.94
CA ARG A 77 24.03 -3.53 33.57
C ARG A 77 22.83 -2.86 32.93
N VAL A 78 23.05 -1.95 31.98
CA VAL A 78 22.04 -1.01 31.54
C VAL A 78 22.08 -0.72 30.04
N GLY A 79 20.93 -0.93 29.39
CA GLY A 79 20.67 -0.39 28.06
C GLY A 79 19.74 0.82 28.09
N VAL A 80 19.90 1.70 27.11
CA VAL A 80 19.10 2.92 26.93
C VAL A 80 18.45 2.94 25.55
N ALA A 81 17.15 3.20 25.49
CA ALA A 81 16.41 3.33 24.24
C ALA A 81 15.44 4.50 24.27
N GLY A 82 14.99 4.93 23.10
CA GLY A 82 13.98 5.96 22.96
C GLY A 82 13.86 6.46 21.53
N ALA A 83 12.74 7.12 21.25
CA ALA A 83 12.44 7.72 19.96
C ALA A 83 12.68 9.23 19.97
N SER A 84 13.06 9.80 18.82
CA SER A 84 13.21 11.24 18.62
C SER A 84 14.17 11.85 19.66
N TYR A 85 13.72 12.79 20.49
CA TYR A 85 14.49 13.36 21.60
C TYR A 85 15.09 12.30 22.55
N GLY A 86 14.33 11.23 22.83
CA GLY A 86 14.77 10.12 23.66
C GLY A 86 15.84 9.26 22.98
N GLY A 87 15.80 9.15 21.66
CA GLY A 87 16.84 8.48 20.88
C GLY A 87 18.18 9.21 21.00
N ALA A 88 18.17 10.54 20.92
CA ALA A 88 19.37 11.35 21.14
C ALA A 88 19.88 11.23 22.57
N MET A 89 18.97 11.13 23.55
CA MET A 89 19.35 10.86 24.93
C MET A 89 20.06 9.51 25.08
N SER A 90 19.65 8.46 24.36
CA SER A 90 20.35 7.17 24.41
C SER A 90 21.79 7.28 23.91
N LEU A 91 22.01 7.99 22.79
CA LEU A 91 23.34 8.23 22.23
C LEU A 91 24.21 9.07 23.16
N LEU A 92 23.66 10.15 23.71
CA LEU A 92 24.38 11.03 24.64
C LEU A 92 24.69 10.33 25.96
N ALA A 93 23.76 9.56 26.52
CA ALA A 93 24.01 8.76 27.72
C ALA A 93 25.19 7.80 27.49
N ALA A 94 25.24 7.10 26.36
CA ALA A 94 26.37 6.23 26.01
C ALA A 94 27.69 6.98 25.79
N GLY A 95 27.65 8.21 25.25
CA GLY A 95 28.84 9.04 25.06
C GLY A 95 29.39 9.68 26.34
N TYR A 96 28.53 9.92 27.34
CA TYR A 96 28.91 10.57 28.60
C TYR A 96 29.04 9.63 29.80
N ASP A 97 28.46 8.42 29.75
CA ASP A 97 28.53 7.43 30.82
C ASP A 97 28.96 6.07 30.28
N ARG A 98 30.14 5.61 30.72
CA ARG A 98 30.75 4.36 30.25
C ARG A 98 30.04 3.09 30.75
N ARG A 99 29.10 3.24 31.69
CA ARG A 99 28.32 2.13 32.26
C ARG A 99 27.17 1.70 31.35
N VAL A 100 26.84 2.47 30.30
CA VAL A 100 25.83 2.05 29.32
C VAL A 100 26.40 0.91 28.46
N ASP A 101 25.68 -0.21 28.37
CA ASP A 101 26.15 -1.43 27.70
C ASP A 101 25.67 -1.56 26.25
N ALA A 102 24.49 -1.03 25.94
CA ALA A 102 23.88 -1.11 24.61
C ALA A 102 22.82 -0.01 24.44
N ILE A 103 22.59 0.42 23.20
CA ILE A 103 21.57 1.42 22.90
C ILE A 103 20.73 1.08 21.67
N ALA A 104 19.51 1.60 21.65
CA ALA A 104 18.59 1.50 20.51
C ALA A 104 17.94 2.88 20.23
N PRO A 105 18.64 3.81 19.55
CA PRO A 105 18.07 5.07 19.12
C PRO A 105 17.09 4.91 17.96
N GLU A 106 15.92 5.53 18.08
CA GLU A 106 14.87 5.50 17.06
C GLU A 106 14.54 6.91 16.56
N ILE A 107 14.39 7.06 15.24
CA ILE A 107 13.97 8.29 14.54
C ILE A 107 14.62 9.56 15.11
N THR A 108 15.94 9.60 15.25
CA THR A 108 16.62 10.67 16.00
C THR A 108 17.70 11.40 15.22
N TYR A 109 18.18 12.50 15.78
CA TYR A 109 19.26 13.31 15.22
C TYR A 109 20.63 12.83 15.68
N TRP A 110 21.59 12.87 14.76
CA TRP A 110 23.01 12.79 15.09
C TRP A 110 23.60 14.16 15.41
N ASN A 111 23.22 15.17 14.62
CA ASN A 111 23.59 16.57 14.81
C ASN A 111 22.34 17.46 14.66
N LEU A 112 21.94 18.11 15.75
CA LEU A 112 20.74 18.94 15.82
C LEU A 112 20.89 20.23 15.01
N ALA A 113 22.11 20.79 14.92
CA ALA A 113 22.38 21.94 14.07
C ALA A 113 22.17 21.62 12.59
N ASP A 114 22.62 20.45 12.13
CA ASP A 114 22.41 20.02 10.75
C ASP A 114 20.97 19.54 10.48
N ALA A 115 20.26 19.05 11.50
CA ALA A 115 18.84 18.73 11.39
C ALA A 115 17.96 19.97 11.24
N LEU A 116 18.20 21.03 12.04
CA LEU A 116 17.42 22.27 12.01
C LEU A 116 17.93 23.29 10.98
N PHE A 117 19.22 23.22 10.62
CA PHE A 117 19.87 24.11 9.66
C PHE A 117 20.59 23.35 8.53
N PRO A 118 19.92 22.41 7.84
CA PRO A 118 20.53 21.63 6.76
C PRO A 118 21.11 22.55 5.70
N ASN A 119 22.41 22.37 5.42
CA ASN A 119 23.17 23.17 4.45
C ASN A 119 23.00 24.69 4.62
N GLY A 120 22.88 25.18 5.87
CA GLY A 120 22.76 26.60 6.18
C GLY A 120 21.37 27.21 5.91
N VAL A 121 20.34 26.38 5.73
CA VAL A 121 18.95 26.82 5.52
C VAL A 121 18.11 26.48 6.74
N PHE A 122 17.37 27.46 7.26
CA PHE A 122 16.55 27.28 8.46
C PHE A 122 15.27 26.50 8.18
N LYS A 123 15.07 25.37 8.86
CA LYS A 123 13.86 24.53 8.79
C LYS A 123 12.72 25.12 9.63
N LYS A 124 12.14 26.22 9.15
CA LYS A 124 11.23 27.09 9.91
C LYS A 124 9.98 26.39 10.45
N LEU A 125 9.38 25.46 9.68
CA LEU A 125 8.10 24.87 10.07
C LEU A 125 8.26 23.93 11.27
N TRP A 126 9.21 23.00 11.17
CA TRP A 126 9.56 22.11 12.29
C TRP A 126 10.08 22.86 13.50
N ALA A 127 10.98 23.84 13.31
CA ALA A 127 11.47 24.65 14.41
C ALA A 127 10.33 25.44 15.09
N GLY A 128 9.41 26.00 14.31
CA GLY A 128 8.22 26.67 14.82
C GLY A 128 7.36 25.73 15.67
N LEU A 129 6.99 24.57 15.13
CA LEU A 129 6.22 23.55 15.87
C LEU A 129 6.92 23.14 17.17
N PHE A 130 8.23 22.90 17.10
CA PHE A 130 9.06 22.50 18.22
C PHE A 130 9.08 23.56 19.34
N PHE A 131 9.37 24.81 19.01
CA PHE A 131 9.44 25.88 20.01
C PHE A 131 8.06 26.29 20.53
N THR A 132 7.00 26.18 19.72
CA THR A 132 5.62 26.40 20.18
C THR A 132 5.16 25.30 21.13
N THR A 133 5.35 24.02 20.78
CA THR A 133 4.96 22.89 21.63
C THR A 133 5.73 22.86 22.95
N GLY A 134 7.04 23.11 22.93
CA GLY A 134 7.85 23.17 24.16
C GLY A 134 7.59 24.41 25.03
N SER A 135 7.04 25.49 24.45
CA SER A 135 6.70 26.70 25.20
C SER A 135 5.30 26.67 25.80
N ALA A 136 4.40 25.82 25.28
CA ALA A 136 3.03 25.68 25.79
C ALA A 136 3.04 25.10 27.22
N ASP A 137 2.36 25.79 28.14
CA ASP A 137 2.08 25.27 29.47
C ASP A 137 0.84 24.37 29.39
N LEU A 138 1.02 23.11 28.99
CA LEU A 138 -0.06 22.13 28.90
C LEU A 138 -0.55 21.64 30.29
N SER A 139 -0.29 22.39 31.37
CA SER A 139 -0.72 22.04 32.72
C SER A 139 -2.14 22.51 33.08
N GLY A 140 -2.96 22.92 32.11
CA GLY A 140 -4.36 23.30 32.34
C GLY A 140 -5.31 22.82 31.25
N GLY A 141 -5.91 21.64 31.44
CA GLY A 141 -7.11 21.24 30.68
C GLY A 141 -7.17 19.78 30.19
N GLN A 142 -7.11 18.80 31.09
CA GLN A 142 -7.70 17.48 30.86
C GLN A 142 -8.65 17.18 32.03
N GLN A 143 -9.90 17.62 31.91
CA GLN A 143 -11.01 16.88 32.50
C GLN A 143 -11.32 15.73 31.54
N GLY A 144 -11.40 14.52 32.10
CA GLY A 144 -11.50 13.27 31.37
C GLY A 144 -12.62 13.25 30.35
N GLN A 145 -12.31 12.76 29.16
CA GLN A 145 -13.29 12.08 28.34
C GLN A 145 -13.18 10.59 28.66
N ASP A 146 -14.03 10.17 29.59
CA ASP A 146 -14.32 8.76 29.81
C ASP A 146 -14.78 8.13 28.50
N SER A 147 -14.11 7.04 28.14
CA SER A 147 -14.52 6.14 27.08
C SER A 147 -15.69 5.32 27.62
N GLN A 148 -16.93 5.77 27.41
CA GLN A 148 -18.11 4.92 27.60
C GLN A 148 -18.43 4.19 26.29
N GLY A 149 -18.46 2.87 26.40
CA GLY A 149 -18.85 1.95 25.34
C GLY A 149 -20.28 2.19 24.87
N SER A 150 -20.49 2.00 23.57
CA SER A 150 -21.80 2.04 22.94
C SER A 150 -22.41 0.64 23.02
N GLU A 151 -23.41 0.48 23.86
CA GLU A 151 -24.44 -0.55 23.71
C GLU A 151 -25.62 0.03 22.92
N ASP A 152 -26.22 -0.81 22.08
CA ASP A 152 -27.38 -0.57 21.23
C ASP A 152 -28.63 -0.12 22.03
N GLU A 153 -29.43 0.80 21.47
CA GLU A 153 -30.87 0.58 21.17
C GLU A 153 -31.62 1.85 20.65
N SER A 154 -32.25 1.68 19.47
CA SER A 154 -33.57 2.17 19.00
C SER A 154 -34.06 3.63 19.13
N GLY A 155 -34.18 4.30 17.96
CA GLY A 155 -35.40 4.99 17.49
C GLY A 155 -35.66 6.47 17.85
N PRO A 156 -36.63 7.15 17.20
CA PRO A 156 -36.45 7.82 15.89
C PRO A 156 -36.90 9.31 15.84
N GLN A 157 -36.78 9.92 14.64
CA GLN A 157 -37.32 11.22 14.16
C GLN A 157 -36.44 12.46 14.42
N GLY A 158 -36.27 13.43 13.51
CA GLY A 158 -36.84 13.69 12.19
C GLY A 158 -36.64 15.18 11.81
N GLY A 159 -36.39 15.48 10.53
CA GLY A 159 -36.48 16.82 9.90
C GLY A 159 -35.44 17.86 10.35
N GLY A 160 -34.86 18.75 9.54
CA GLY A 160 -35.22 19.26 8.21
C GLY A 160 -34.81 20.74 8.17
N GLY A 161 -34.16 21.21 7.09
CA GLY A 161 -33.91 22.63 6.76
C GLY A 161 -32.73 23.26 7.52
N GLY A 162 -31.78 23.99 6.91
CA GLY A 162 -31.83 24.83 5.72
C GLY A 162 -31.94 26.30 6.14
N GLY A 163 -30.85 27.08 6.07
CA GLY A 163 -30.92 28.52 6.33
C GLY A 163 -29.57 29.23 6.37
N GLN A 164 -29.29 30.02 5.33
CA GLN A 164 -28.15 30.94 5.17
C GLN A 164 -28.33 32.27 5.93
N GLY A 165 -27.21 33.00 6.07
CA GLY A 165 -27.17 34.45 6.32
C GLY A 165 -26.86 34.78 7.79
N GLY A 166 -25.99 35.72 8.15
CA GLY A 166 -25.43 36.86 7.44
C GLY A 166 -25.21 37.97 8.48
N ALA A 167 -23.98 38.45 8.53
CA ALA A 167 -23.48 39.76 8.99
C ALA A 167 -24.26 40.63 10.02
N GLN A 168 -23.44 41.16 10.95
CA GLN A 168 -23.43 42.52 11.49
C GLN A 168 -24.46 42.93 12.58
N GLY A 169 -23.91 43.16 13.78
CA GLY A 169 -23.72 44.53 14.28
C GLY A 169 -24.72 45.05 15.31
N GLY A 170 -24.21 45.37 16.52
CA GLY A 170 -24.69 46.53 17.28
C GLY A 170 -25.24 46.26 18.68
N GLY A 171 -24.42 46.54 19.70
CA GLY A 171 -24.82 47.32 20.89
C GLY A 171 -25.55 46.60 22.03
N GLN A 172 -24.85 46.44 23.16
CA GLN A 172 -25.46 46.73 24.47
C GLN A 172 -24.39 47.06 25.53
N GLU A 173 -24.53 48.25 26.12
CA GLU A 173 -23.80 48.76 27.26
C GLU A 173 -24.31 48.13 28.57
N GLY A 174 -23.37 47.81 29.48
CA GLY A 174 -23.40 48.36 30.84
C GLY A 174 -23.81 47.46 32.02
N GLN A 175 -22.93 47.50 33.04
CA GLN A 175 -23.10 47.24 34.48
C GLN A 175 -22.91 45.78 34.94
N GLY A 176 -22.06 45.44 35.91
CA GLY A 176 -21.14 46.20 36.76
C GLY A 176 -20.52 45.23 37.80
N GLY A 177 -19.31 45.50 38.31
CA GLY A 177 -18.75 44.67 39.38
C GLY A 177 -17.25 44.81 39.66
N GLN A 178 -16.88 45.89 40.36
CA GLN A 178 -15.81 46.01 41.35
C GLN A 178 -14.35 45.67 40.96
N ALA A 179 -13.55 46.73 40.93
CA ALA A 179 -12.09 46.70 40.99
C ALA A 179 -11.59 46.86 42.44
N ALA A 180 -10.56 46.09 42.82
CA ALA A 180 -9.35 46.52 43.54
C ALA A 180 -8.46 45.29 43.88
N PRO A 181 -7.13 45.42 44.10
CA PRO A 181 -6.23 46.53 43.79
C PRO A 181 -5.06 46.12 42.87
N SER A 182 -4.57 47.09 42.11
CA SER A 182 -3.33 47.03 41.34
C SER A 182 -2.11 46.86 42.24
N ALA A 183 -1.36 45.77 42.05
CA ALA A 183 -0.02 45.58 42.58
C ALA A 183 1.01 46.49 41.86
N PRO A 184 2.16 46.81 42.48
CA PRO A 184 3.11 47.80 41.96
C PRO A 184 3.75 47.32 40.65
N PRO A 185 4.25 48.23 39.78
CA PRO A 185 5.03 47.84 38.62
C PRO A 185 6.39 47.32 39.07
N GLY A 186 6.44 46.03 39.43
CA GLY A 186 7.65 45.25 39.60
C GLY A 186 8.23 44.93 38.23
N ALA A 187 9.52 45.20 38.10
CA ALA A 187 10.33 45.04 36.89
C ALA A 187 10.55 43.57 36.48
N ASP A 188 9.51 42.90 36.01
CA ASP A 188 9.65 41.70 35.17
C ASP A 188 9.17 42.02 33.77
N GLY A 189 10.13 42.48 32.95
CA GLY A 189 9.97 42.54 31.51
C GLY A 189 9.48 41.19 31.01
N ARG A 190 8.25 41.19 30.49
CA ARG A 190 7.52 40.04 29.97
C ARG A 190 8.35 39.31 28.92
N ASN A 191 9.15 38.34 29.37
CA ASN A 191 9.70 37.31 28.51
C ASN A 191 8.65 36.21 28.35
N GLN A 192 7.52 36.56 27.74
CA GLN A 192 6.38 35.65 27.50
C GLN A 192 6.62 34.71 26.31
N GLY A 193 7.80 34.74 25.67
CA GLY A 193 8.04 34.02 24.41
C GLY A 193 8.46 32.56 24.54
N CYS A 194 9.06 32.13 25.65
CA CYS A 194 9.86 30.88 25.65
C CYS A 194 9.53 29.84 26.72
N GLY A 195 8.41 30.00 27.42
CA GLY A 195 7.81 28.97 28.27
C GLY A 195 8.80 28.14 29.09
N ARG A 196 8.98 26.87 28.69
CA ARG A 196 9.77 25.85 29.40
C ARG A 196 11.25 25.79 28.98
N PHE A 197 11.68 26.55 27.96
CA PHE A 197 13.07 26.52 27.48
C PHE A 197 14.05 27.34 28.32
N GLU A 198 15.34 27.01 28.23
CA GLU A 198 16.41 27.88 28.69
C GLU A 198 16.42 29.23 27.96
N LYS A 199 16.75 30.31 28.68
CA LYS A 199 16.78 31.68 28.13
C LYS A 199 17.71 31.83 26.92
N GLN A 200 18.83 31.11 26.91
CA GLN A 200 19.79 31.17 25.80
C GLN A 200 19.31 30.46 24.53
N LEU A 201 18.57 29.35 24.68
CA LEU A 201 17.92 28.66 23.56
C LEU A 201 16.82 29.51 22.94
N CYS A 202 16.03 30.14 23.81
CA CYS A 202 15.02 31.10 23.42
C CYS A 202 15.59 32.22 22.56
N ALA A 203 16.60 32.93 23.08
CA ALA A 203 17.24 34.03 22.38
C ALA A 203 17.93 33.59 21.08
N MET A 204 18.42 32.34 21.04
CA MET A 204 18.94 31.73 19.81
C MET A 204 17.82 31.53 18.79
N TYR A 205 16.71 30.90 19.16
CA TYR A 205 15.58 30.64 18.26
C TYR A 205 14.99 31.93 17.71
N GLU A 206 14.67 32.91 18.56
CA GLU A 206 14.10 34.19 18.12
C GLU A 206 15.01 34.89 17.10
N ARG A 207 16.31 34.92 17.38
CA ARG A 207 17.31 35.54 16.49
C ARG A 207 17.38 34.82 15.14
N VAL A 208 17.41 33.48 15.13
CA VAL A 208 17.47 32.69 13.89
C VAL A 208 16.14 32.74 13.12
N ALA A 209 15.01 32.70 13.82
CA ALA A 209 13.69 32.75 13.23
C ALA A 209 13.43 34.10 12.53
N VAL A 210 13.83 35.21 13.15
CA VAL A 210 13.76 36.55 12.54
C VAL A 210 14.74 36.67 11.37
N ALA A 211 15.97 36.16 11.51
CA ALA A 211 16.97 36.26 10.45
C ALA A 211 16.71 35.32 9.25
N GLY A 212 15.91 34.26 9.43
CA GLY A 212 15.69 33.22 8.42
C GLY A 212 16.93 32.37 8.09
N LYS A 213 18.01 32.50 8.88
CA LYS A 213 19.27 31.78 8.69
C LYS A 213 19.99 31.59 10.03
N PRO A 214 20.74 30.48 10.19
CA PRO A 214 21.55 30.30 11.38
C PRO A 214 22.74 31.26 11.43
N ASP A 215 23.20 31.55 12.65
CA ASP A 215 24.52 32.11 12.91
C ASP A 215 25.44 31.07 13.56
N ASP A 216 26.73 31.37 13.62
CA ASP A 216 27.73 30.44 14.15
C ASP A 216 27.51 30.11 15.63
N ALA A 217 26.95 31.05 16.41
CA ALA A 217 26.65 30.80 17.82
C ALA A 217 25.49 29.80 17.97
N ALA A 218 24.46 29.92 17.14
CA ALA A 218 23.36 28.97 17.08
C ALA A 218 23.84 27.57 16.67
N ARG A 219 24.69 27.47 15.63
CA ARG A 219 25.28 26.19 15.21
C ARG A 219 26.11 25.56 16.31
N ARG A 220 27.05 26.31 16.92
CA ARG A 220 27.89 25.80 18.02
C ARG A 220 27.08 25.34 19.22
N MET A 221 26.05 26.09 19.62
CA MET A 221 25.19 25.73 20.75
C MET A 221 24.46 24.40 20.51
N LEU A 222 23.83 24.23 19.34
CA LEU A 222 23.11 22.99 19.02
C LEU A 222 24.06 21.81 18.80
N GLU A 223 25.22 22.04 18.19
CA GLU A 223 26.23 21.00 17.99
C GLU A 223 26.79 20.49 19.32
N ALA A 224 27.08 21.39 20.28
CA ALA A 224 27.53 21.00 21.63
C ALA A 224 26.51 20.15 22.40
N ARG A 225 25.23 20.23 22.01
CA ARG A 225 24.11 19.50 22.60
C ARG A 225 23.69 18.26 21.79
N SER A 226 24.48 17.92 20.76
CA SER A 226 24.19 16.82 19.86
C SER A 226 25.04 15.59 20.15
N PRO A 227 24.55 14.37 19.84
CA PRO A 227 25.36 13.15 19.87
C PRO A 227 26.71 13.26 19.15
N SER A 228 26.77 14.01 18.04
CA SER A 228 28.01 14.23 17.29
C SER A 228 29.14 14.86 18.11
N ALA A 229 28.86 15.61 19.17
CA ALA A 229 29.88 16.21 20.05
C ALA A 229 30.61 15.17 20.93
N VAL A 230 30.05 13.97 21.06
CA VAL A 230 30.62 12.85 21.83
C VAL A 230 30.83 11.61 20.96
N ALA A 231 30.90 11.80 19.64
CA ALA A 231 30.94 10.73 18.66
C ALA A 231 32.03 9.69 18.94
N ASP A 232 33.24 10.13 19.31
CA ASP A 232 34.42 9.30 19.58
C ASP A 232 34.30 8.42 20.84
N ARG A 233 33.31 8.72 21.68
CA ARG A 233 33.08 8.06 22.97
C ARG A 233 31.99 6.99 22.93
N ILE A 234 31.17 6.95 21.89
CA ILE A 234 30.11 5.95 21.75
C ILE A 234 30.72 4.64 21.21
N LYS A 235 30.94 3.67 22.10
CA LYS A 235 31.63 2.39 21.82
C LYS A 235 30.79 1.16 22.13
N VAL A 236 29.48 1.33 22.19
CA VAL A 236 28.54 0.30 22.63
C VAL A 236 27.75 -0.24 21.43
N PRO A 237 27.34 -1.52 21.44
CA PRO A 237 26.37 -2.05 20.49
C PRO A 237 25.17 -1.11 20.31
N THR A 238 24.94 -0.70 19.07
CA THR A 238 23.91 0.28 18.71
C THR A 238 22.98 -0.28 17.62
N LEU A 239 21.68 -0.34 17.88
CA LEU A 239 20.66 -0.64 16.87
C LEU A 239 19.92 0.65 16.48
N ILE A 240 20.08 1.09 15.23
CA ILE A 240 19.54 2.37 14.76
C ILE A 240 18.26 2.12 13.97
N PHE A 241 17.17 2.78 14.36
CA PHE A 241 15.94 2.82 13.58
C PHE A 241 15.73 4.21 13.00
N GLN A 242 15.36 4.32 11.72
CA GLN A 242 15.07 5.61 11.10
C GLN A 242 13.94 5.52 10.07
N GLY A 243 13.01 6.46 10.15
CA GLY A 243 11.87 6.53 9.24
C GLY A 243 12.25 7.05 7.85
N GLN A 244 11.77 6.38 6.80
CA GLN A 244 12.04 6.75 5.40
C GLN A 244 11.38 8.05 4.94
N SER A 245 10.31 8.48 5.61
CA SER A 245 9.61 9.74 5.33
C SER A 245 9.80 10.78 6.43
N ASP A 246 10.87 10.67 7.22
CA ASP A 246 11.19 11.62 8.28
C ASP A 246 11.87 12.87 7.72
N SER A 247 11.11 13.96 7.61
CA SER A 247 11.59 15.26 7.14
C SER A 247 12.26 16.06 8.25
N LEU A 248 12.04 15.72 9.53
CA LEU A 248 12.71 16.35 10.66
C LEU A 248 14.14 15.83 10.80
N PHE A 249 14.30 14.50 10.86
CA PHE A 249 15.57 13.78 10.97
C PHE A 249 15.70 12.79 9.80
N PRO A 250 16.19 13.22 8.62
CA PRO A 250 16.29 12.35 7.45
C PRO A 250 17.28 11.19 7.67
N LEU A 251 17.20 10.16 6.80
CA LEU A 251 18.11 9.00 6.81
C LEU A 251 19.61 9.37 6.84
N GLY A 252 20.00 10.56 6.39
CA GLY A 252 21.35 11.10 6.52
C GLY A 252 21.86 11.21 7.96
N GLN A 253 20.97 11.46 8.93
CA GLN A 253 21.32 11.48 10.36
C GLN A 253 21.69 10.07 10.85
N ALA A 254 20.88 9.07 10.48
CA ALA A 254 21.14 7.66 10.77
C ALA A 254 22.43 7.15 10.11
N ASP A 255 22.70 7.55 8.87
CA ASP A 255 23.95 7.20 8.19
C ASP A 255 25.19 7.79 8.88
N ALA A 256 25.12 9.06 9.30
CA ALA A 256 26.21 9.73 9.99
C ALA A 256 26.53 9.07 11.34
N MET A 257 25.51 8.75 12.15
CA MET A 257 25.71 8.04 13.42
C MET A 257 26.23 6.62 13.20
N ALA A 258 25.70 5.87 12.22
CA ALA A 258 26.13 4.51 11.94
C ALA A 258 27.61 4.46 11.55
N LYS A 259 28.05 5.39 10.68
CA LYS A 259 29.45 5.50 10.27
C LYS A 259 30.36 5.86 11.43
N ALA A 260 29.99 6.84 12.25
CA ALA A 260 30.80 7.28 13.39
C ALA A 260 30.96 6.19 14.46
N ILE A 261 29.85 5.56 14.87
CA ILE A 261 29.86 4.52 15.91
C ILE A 261 30.59 3.26 15.42
N LYS A 262 30.37 2.86 14.17
CA LYS A 262 31.10 1.74 13.57
C LYS A 262 32.60 2.01 13.46
N ALA A 263 33.00 3.25 13.17
CA ALA A 263 34.41 3.65 13.14
C ALA A 263 35.09 3.51 14.52
N ASN A 264 34.33 3.56 15.61
CA ASN A 264 34.84 3.30 16.96
C ASN A 264 34.99 1.79 17.29
N GLY A 265 34.60 0.89 16.38
CA GLY A 265 34.69 -0.56 16.56
C GLY A 265 33.47 -1.20 17.24
N ALA A 266 32.38 -0.46 17.42
CA ALA A 266 31.16 -0.99 18.01
C ALA A 266 30.29 -1.75 16.96
N PRO A 267 29.56 -2.81 17.36
CA PRO A 267 28.52 -3.41 16.53
C PRO A 267 27.41 -2.40 16.21
N VAL A 268 27.03 -2.30 14.94
CA VAL A 268 25.98 -1.37 14.47
C VAL A 268 25.08 -2.07 13.46
N ASP A 269 23.80 -2.11 13.79
CA ASP A 269 22.73 -2.53 12.89
C ASP A 269 21.83 -1.34 12.56
N VAL A 270 21.29 -1.30 11.34
CA VAL A 270 20.44 -0.20 10.85
C VAL A 270 19.13 -0.73 10.27
N ASP A 271 18.01 -0.14 10.65
CA ASP A 271 16.66 -0.50 10.19
C ASP A 271 15.93 0.75 9.70
N TRP A 272 15.58 0.78 8.42
CA TRP A 272 14.79 1.86 7.82
C TRP A 272 13.32 1.46 7.80
N THR A 273 12.52 2.13 8.61
CA THR A 273 11.09 1.84 8.78
C THR A 273 10.22 2.65 7.82
N ASP A 274 9.02 2.17 7.55
CA ASP A 274 7.96 2.95 6.89
C ASP A 274 7.48 4.06 7.84
N GLY A 275 7.43 5.30 7.35
CA GLY A 275 6.99 6.45 8.14
C GLY A 275 8.12 7.31 8.70
N GLY A 276 7.88 7.90 9.88
CA GLY A 276 8.72 8.92 10.50
C GLY A 276 7.88 10.01 11.17
N HIS A 277 8.50 11.15 11.52
CA HIS A 277 7.80 12.27 12.16
C HIS A 277 6.63 12.85 11.32
N ASP A 278 6.66 12.68 10.00
CA ASP A 278 5.62 13.16 9.08
C ASP A 278 4.47 12.15 8.83
N GLY A 279 4.57 10.92 9.35
CA GLY A 279 3.77 9.79 8.86
C GLY A 279 3.20 8.79 9.87
N GLY A 280 3.57 8.90 11.15
CA GLY A 280 3.33 7.84 12.14
C GLY A 280 4.18 6.59 11.85
N ASP A 281 4.45 5.79 12.89
CA ASP A 281 5.13 4.50 12.75
C ASP A 281 4.10 3.38 12.67
N ARG A 282 4.15 2.59 11.59
CA ARG A 282 3.26 1.42 11.39
C ARG A 282 3.91 0.12 11.82
N GLU A 283 5.16 0.18 12.26
CA GLU A 283 6.00 -0.96 12.56
C GLU A 283 6.37 -1.03 14.04
N THR A 284 5.69 -0.27 14.91
CA THR A 284 6.01 -0.13 16.33
C THR A 284 6.18 -1.47 17.05
N GLY A 285 5.25 -2.42 16.86
CA GLY A 285 5.39 -3.76 17.47
C GLY A 285 6.62 -4.53 16.96
N ARG A 286 6.99 -4.38 15.68
CA ARG A 286 8.20 -4.99 15.11
C ARG A 286 9.47 -4.32 15.64
N VAL A 287 9.47 -2.98 15.69
CA VAL A 287 10.59 -2.17 16.21
C VAL A 287 10.83 -2.51 17.69
N GLN A 288 9.77 -2.58 18.49
CA GLN A 288 9.83 -2.95 19.90
C GLN A 288 10.33 -4.39 20.09
N SER A 289 9.82 -5.36 19.31
CA SER A 289 10.31 -6.74 19.35
C SER A 289 11.80 -6.80 19.04
N ARG A 290 12.25 -6.18 17.95
CA ARG A 290 13.66 -6.18 17.56
C ARG A 290 14.54 -5.47 18.58
N THR A 291 14.03 -4.40 19.19
CA THR A 291 14.70 -3.69 20.29
C THR A 291 14.89 -4.59 21.50
N ARG A 292 13.86 -5.36 21.90
CA ARG A 292 13.99 -6.35 22.96
C ARG A 292 15.02 -7.41 22.61
N ASP A 293 14.95 -7.99 21.41
CA ASP A 293 15.87 -9.06 20.99
C ASP A 293 17.34 -8.56 20.97
N TRP A 294 17.55 -7.29 20.59
CA TRP A 294 18.85 -6.61 20.71
C TRP A 294 19.33 -6.54 22.17
N PHE A 295 18.48 -6.12 23.09
CA PHE A 295 18.84 -6.06 24.51
C PHE A 295 18.95 -7.44 25.15
N ASP A 296 18.25 -8.47 24.69
CA ASP A 296 18.43 -9.84 25.15
C ASP A 296 19.84 -10.31 24.78
N ARG A 297 20.27 -10.05 23.54
CA ARG A 297 21.61 -10.36 23.06
C ARG A 297 22.72 -9.70 23.87
N TYR A 298 22.61 -8.40 24.14
CA TYR A 298 23.71 -7.63 24.75
C TYR A 298 23.61 -7.47 26.27
N LEU A 299 22.41 -7.35 26.85
CA LEU A 299 22.23 -7.23 28.30
C LEU A 299 22.03 -8.58 28.98
N LYS A 300 21.28 -9.51 28.40
CA LYS A 300 21.17 -10.87 28.96
C LYS A 300 22.36 -11.75 28.57
N ASN A 301 23.19 -11.30 27.62
CA ASN A 301 24.31 -12.04 27.04
C ASN A 301 23.84 -13.36 26.39
N ASP A 302 22.60 -13.37 25.88
CA ASP A 302 22.05 -14.51 25.14
C ASP A 302 22.56 -14.47 23.70
N LYS A 303 23.65 -15.20 23.44
CA LYS A 303 24.28 -15.24 22.12
C LYS A 303 23.42 -15.95 21.06
N ALA A 304 22.40 -16.70 21.46
CA ALA A 304 21.52 -17.42 20.56
C ALA A 304 20.37 -16.56 20.03
N THR A 305 20.08 -15.42 20.69
CA THR A 305 19.07 -14.46 20.22
C THR A 305 19.45 -13.90 18.84
N ASP A 306 18.55 -14.07 17.88
CA ASP A 306 18.64 -13.44 16.57
C ASP A 306 18.19 -11.98 16.67
N THR A 307 19.09 -11.04 16.40
CA THR A 307 18.83 -9.60 16.44
C THR A 307 18.34 -9.05 15.09
N GLY A 308 18.11 -9.93 14.12
CA GLY A 308 17.79 -9.58 12.75
C GLY A 308 19.03 -9.20 11.93
N PRO A 309 18.82 -8.76 10.68
CA PRO A 309 19.90 -8.49 9.73
C PRO A 309 20.63 -7.18 10.04
N ALA A 310 21.92 -7.09 9.71
CA ALA A 310 22.71 -5.87 9.91
C ALA A 310 22.13 -4.64 9.19
N PHE A 311 21.40 -4.85 8.09
CA PHE A 311 20.55 -3.84 7.48
C PHE A 311 19.18 -4.38 7.10
N ARG A 312 18.15 -3.59 7.38
CA ARG A 312 16.79 -3.79 6.87
C ARG A 312 16.23 -2.47 6.35
N VAL A 313 15.43 -2.54 5.28
CA VAL A 313 14.56 -1.44 4.83
C VAL A 313 13.17 -1.99 4.53
N THR A 314 12.14 -1.27 4.97
CA THR A 314 10.75 -1.61 4.69
C THR A 314 10.33 -1.10 3.32
N ARG A 315 9.82 -1.99 2.46
CA ARG A 315 9.32 -1.68 1.11
C ARG A 315 7.82 -1.98 1.03
N SER A 316 7.07 -1.20 0.26
CA SER A 316 5.68 -1.51 -0.05
C SER A 316 5.59 -2.79 -0.88
N GLY A 317 4.93 -3.80 -0.33
CA GLY A 317 4.71 -5.12 -0.91
C GLY A 317 3.40 -5.26 -1.68
N GLY A 318 2.72 -4.17 -1.98
CA GLY A 318 1.40 -4.17 -2.60
C GLY A 318 0.27 -3.89 -1.60
N VAL A 319 -0.96 -4.12 -2.05
CA VAL A 319 -2.18 -3.88 -1.28
C VAL A 319 -2.89 -5.21 -1.08
N ASP A 320 -3.31 -5.49 0.14
CA ASP A 320 -4.13 -6.65 0.48
C ASP A 320 -5.47 -6.53 -0.25
N SER A 321 -5.76 -7.52 -1.10
CA SER A 321 -6.97 -7.56 -1.93
C SER A 321 -8.27 -7.68 -1.14
N THR A 322 -8.21 -8.01 0.15
CA THR A 322 -9.37 -8.29 1.02
C THR A 322 -9.84 -7.04 1.75
N ASN A 323 -8.90 -6.26 2.29
CA ASN A 323 -9.21 -5.09 3.13
C ASN A 323 -8.57 -3.79 2.61
N GLY A 324 -7.82 -3.83 1.51
CA GLY A 324 -7.15 -2.65 0.96
C GLY A 324 -5.96 -2.16 1.79
N ALA A 325 -5.51 -2.92 2.80
CA ALA A 325 -4.39 -2.53 3.66
C ALA A 325 -3.05 -2.68 2.93
N ILE A 326 -2.10 -1.80 3.25
CA ILE A 326 -0.77 -1.83 2.67
C ILE A 326 0.01 -3.00 3.27
N GLN A 327 0.50 -3.91 2.43
CA GLN A 327 1.41 -4.95 2.88
C GLN A 327 2.83 -4.42 2.87
N LEU A 328 3.49 -4.42 4.03
CA LEU A 328 4.90 -4.05 4.17
C LEU A 328 5.77 -5.30 4.00
N ARG A 329 6.90 -5.19 3.29
CA ARG A 329 7.89 -6.26 3.13
C ARG A 329 9.28 -5.78 3.51
N GLY A 330 10.07 -6.66 4.10
CA GLY A 330 11.47 -6.38 4.36
C GLY A 330 12.33 -6.57 3.12
N ALA A 331 13.30 -5.68 2.94
CA ALA A 331 14.52 -6.00 2.21
C ALA A 331 15.70 -5.93 3.15
N THR A 332 16.61 -6.90 3.05
CA THR A 332 17.67 -7.11 4.02
C THR A 332 19.03 -7.19 3.35
N GLY A 333 20.08 -6.88 4.12
CA GLY A 333 21.47 -7.06 3.70
C GLY A 333 22.33 -7.46 4.89
N ASP A 334 23.37 -8.26 4.62
CA ASP A 334 24.31 -8.75 5.64
C ASP A 334 25.23 -7.65 6.20
N ARG A 335 25.20 -6.46 5.60
CA ARG A 335 25.87 -5.25 6.07
C ARG A 335 25.03 -4.02 5.74
N TYR A 336 25.18 -2.97 6.55
CA TYR A 336 24.71 -1.64 6.19
C TYR A 336 25.44 -1.11 4.95
N PRO A 337 24.74 -0.86 3.82
CA PRO A 337 25.38 -0.39 2.58
C PRO A 337 25.81 1.08 2.65
N GLY A 338 25.32 1.85 3.63
CA GLY A 338 25.44 3.30 3.62
C GLY A 338 24.59 3.94 2.52
N LEU A 339 24.73 5.24 2.33
CA LEU A 339 23.92 6.01 1.38
C LEU A 339 24.48 6.08 -0.05
N GLU A 340 25.59 5.40 -0.35
CA GLU A 340 26.35 5.65 -1.58
C GLU A 340 26.75 4.38 -2.35
N ASP A 341 26.29 3.19 -1.93
CA ASP A 341 26.71 1.91 -2.52
C ASP A 341 26.10 1.65 -3.91
N GLY A 342 26.89 1.02 -4.79
CA GLY A 342 26.45 0.60 -6.12
C GLY A 342 25.93 1.75 -7.01
N ARG A 343 26.68 2.84 -7.15
CA ARG A 343 26.27 4.03 -7.93
C ARG A 343 26.03 3.69 -9.41
N ARG A 344 24.93 4.20 -9.96
CA ARG A 344 24.57 4.14 -11.39
C ARG A 344 24.27 5.56 -11.88
N ASN A 345 24.87 5.96 -13.00
CA ASN A 345 24.63 7.29 -13.56
C ASN A 345 23.39 7.30 -14.46
N VAL A 346 22.51 8.29 -14.25
CA VAL A 346 21.34 8.56 -15.09
C VAL A 346 21.54 9.92 -15.75
N ALA A 347 21.70 9.92 -17.07
CA ALA A 347 21.88 11.16 -17.82
C ALA A 347 20.64 12.07 -17.71
N LEU A 348 20.87 13.32 -17.31
CA LEU A 348 19.85 14.38 -17.29
C LEU A 348 20.05 15.30 -18.49
N ARG A 349 18.96 15.87 -19.00
CA ARG A 349 18.95 16.81 -20.12
C ARG A 349 18.26 18.10 -19.71
N GLY A 350 18.76 19.20 -20.25
CA GLY A 350 18.18 20.53 -20.10
C GLY A 350 19.24 21.61 -20.31
N ARG A 351 18.84 22.72 -20.95
CA ARG A 351 19.68 23.92 -21.04
C ARG A 351 19.70 24.67 -19.71
N GLU A 352 20.62 25.62 -19.58
CA GLU A 352 20.57 26.59 -18.48
C GLU A 352 19.18 27.25 -18.41
N GLN A 353 18.64 27.34 -17.21
CA GLN A 353 17.31 27.90 -16.94
C GLN A 353 17.42 29.04 -15.93
N SER A 354 16.58 30.05 -16.12
CA SER A 354 16.45 31.21 -15.24
C SER A 354 15.08 31.20 -14.59
N PHE A 355 15.01 31.46 -13.29
CA PHE A 355 13.78 31.51 -12.49
C PHE A 355 13.93 32.49 -11.33
N ALA A 356 12.82 32.88 -10.70
CA ALA A 356 12.81 33.92 -9.68
C ALA A 356 12.71 33.36 -8.26
N ASN A 357 13.41 33.98 -7.31
CA ASN A 357 12.99 34.05 -5.91
C ASN A 357 12.04 35.26 -5.77
N PRO A 358 10.75 35.05 -5.46
CA PRO A 358 9.80 36.15 -5.35
C PRO A 358 10.06 37.01 -4.10
N PRO A 359 9.67 38.30 -4.10
CA PRO A 359 9.71 39.13 -2.89
C PRO A 359 8.96 38.46 -1.73
N GLY A 360 9.58 38.44 -0.54
CA GLY A 360 9.03 37.80 0.66
C GLY A 360 9.00 36.26 0.61
N GLY A 361 9.53 35.62 -0.44
CA GLY A 361 9.58 34.16 -0.58
C GLY A 361 8.21 33.49 -0.80
N GLY A 362 7.20 34.24 -1.25
CA GLY A 362 5.83 33.75 -1.48
C GLY A 362 5.34 33.92 -2.93
N PRO A 363 4.44 33.04 -3.43
CA PRO A 363 3.92 31.84 -2.76
C PRO A 363 4.97 30.72 -2.71
N PRO A 364 5.02 29.93 -1.61
CA PRO A 364 5.99 28.85 -1.47
C PRO A 364 5.56 27.58 -2.21
N SER A 365 6.54 26.85 -2.75
CA SER A 365 6.32 25.46 -3.19
C SER A 365 6.04 24.56 -1.98
N VAL A 366 5.32 23.45 -2.20
CA VAL A 366 5.00 22.48 -1.15
C VAL A 366 5.69 21.17 -1.47
N SER A 367 6.64 20.75 -0.64
CA SER A 367 7.25 19.41 -0.70
C SER A 367 6.64 18.51 0.36
N THR A 368 6.78 18.90 1.63
CA THR A 368 6.22 18.20 2.79
C THR A 368 5.21 19.08 3.51
N VAL A 369 4.18 18.47 4.08
CA VAL A 369 3.34 19.09 5.11
C VAL A 369 3.42 18.20 6.36
N PRO A 370 4.25 18.57 7.35
CA PRO A 370 4.37 17.87 8.62
C PRO A 370 3.00 17.64 9.27
N GLY A 371 2.78 16.44 9.82
CA GLY A 371 1.59 16.09 10.59
C GLY A 371 0.39 15.56 9.77
N ILE A 372 0.50 15.44 8.44
CA ILE A 372 -0.55 14.83 7.60
C ILE A 372 -0.10 13.45 7.10
N ALA A 373 -0.25 12.44 7.96
CA ALA A 373 0.19 11.06 7.71
C ALA A 373 -0.39 10.43 6.44
N ALA A 374 -1.60 10.81 6.04
CA ALA A 374 -2.24 10.28 4.83
C ALA A 374 -1.50 10.66 3.53
N LEU A 375 -0.80 11.81 3.50
CA LEU A 375 -0.14 12.33 2.29
C LEU A 375 1.25 11.71 2.07
N SER A 376 2.00 11.45 3.13
CA SER A 376 3.29 10.75 3.06
C SER A 376 3.09 9.29 2.61
N GLN A 377 2.05 8.62 3.12
CA GLN A 377 1.70 7.25 2.76
C GLN A 377 1.21 7.10 1.31
N ALA A 378 0.45 8.07 0.80
CA ALA A 378 -0.01 8.08 -0.58
C ALA A 378 1.17 8.23 -1.58
N SER A 379 2.26 8.88 -1.16
CA SER A 379 3.45 9.09 -2.00
C SER A 379 4.17 7.80 -2.38
N SER A 380 4.16 6.78 -1.51
CA SER A 380 4.71 5.44 -1.78
C SER A 380 3.96 4.70 -2.91
N PHE A 381 2.76 5.17 -3.29
CA PHE A 381 1.95 4.68 -4.41
C PHE A 381 1.89 5.63 -5.61
N GLY A 382 2.69 6.70 -5.58
CA GLY A 382 2.72 7.66 -6.67
C GLY A 382 1.81 8.88 -6.49
N ILE A 383 1.03 8.95 -5.41
CA ILE A 383 0.01 9.99 -5.18
C ILE A 383 0.59 11.03 -4.20
N GLY A 384 1.15 12.12 -4.71
CA GLY A 384 1.75 13.20 -3.92
C GLY A 384 1.08 14.55 -4.13
N VAL A 385 1.08 15.41 -3.09
CA VAL A 385 0.59 16.81 -3.18
C VAL A 385 1.74 17.79 -3.43
N SER A 386 2.89 17.29 -3.86
CA SER A 386 4.07 18.09 -4.17
C SER A 386 3.78 19.07 -5.30
N LEU A 387 3.88 20.37 -5.00
CA LEU A 387 3.55 21.46 -5.92
C LEU A 387 4.72 22.43 -6.03
N ASP A 388 5.27 22.55 -7.23
CA ASP A 388 6.28 23.56 -7.56
C ASP A 388 5.62 24.74 -8.30
N VAL A 389 5.92 25.96 -7.87
CA VAL A 389 5.28 27.17 -8.43
C VAL A 389 5.91 27.54 -9.79
N PRO A 390 5.11 27.69 -10.87
CA PRO A 390 5.63 28.10 -12.17
C PRO A 390 6.45 29.39 -12.12
N GLY A 391 7.62 29.40 -12.77
CA GLY A 391 8.54 30.54 -12.77
C GLY A 391 9.47 30.62 -11.56
N GLN A 392 9.34 29.71 -10.58
CA GLN A 392 10.16 29.65 -9.37
C GLN A 392 11.06 28.40 -9.28
N PHE A 393 11.24 27.67 -10.39
CA PHE A 393 12.12 26.51 -10.42
C PHE A 393 12.78 26.28 -11.78
N ALA A 394 13.88 25.54 -11.77
CA ALA A 394 14.46 24.89 -12.95
C ALA A 394 14.20 23.38 -12.91
N ARG A 395 14.04 22.75 -14.08
CA ARG A 395 13.85 21.28 -14.18
C ARG A 395 14.80 20.63 -15.18
N PHE A 396 15.28 19.44 -14.87
CA PHE A 396 16.13 18.64 -15.74
C PHE A 396 15.62 17.20 -15.76
N ASP A 397 15.31 16.69 -16.95
CA ASP A 397 14.63 15.41 -17.13
C ASP A 397 15.61 14.36 -17.69
N SER A 398 15.51 13.11 -17.23
CA SER A 398 16.14 11.97 -17.88
C SER A 398 15.33 11.54 -19.12
N ALA A 399 15.92 10.68 -19.95
CA ALA A 399 15.11 9.87 -20.85
C ALA A 399 14.30 8.83 -20.04
N PRO A 400 13.18 8.32 -20.57
CA PRO A 400 12.48 7.17 -19.99
C PRO A 400 13.45 6.01 -19.75
N LEU A 401 13.42 5.45 -18.54
CA LEU A 401 14.28 4.34 -18.14
C LEU A 401 13.87 3.08 -18.90
N LYS A 402 14.84 2.37 -19.47
CA LYS A 402 14.59 1.11 -20.20
C LYS A 402 14.32 -0.09 -19.28
N GLN A 403 14.74 0.02 -18.02
CA GLN A 403 14.64 -1.01 -16.99
C GLN A 403 14.29 -0.32 -15.67
N SER A 404 13.61 -1.03 -14.77
CA SER A 404 13.35 -0.49 -13.43
C SER A 404 14.66 -0.21 -12.71
N LEU A 405 14.69 0.87 -11.94
CA LEU A 405 15.83 1.33 -11.16
C LEU A 405 15.38 1.51 -9.70
N ARG A 406 15.93 0.69 -8.81
CA ARG A 406 15.81 0.90 -7.37
C ARG A 406 16.89 1.90 -6.93
N ILE A 407 16.45 3.00 -6.35
CA ILE A 407 17.28 3.98 -5.67
C ILE A 407 17.28 3.60 -4.19
N THR A 408 18.45 3.35 -3.60
CA THR A 408 18.59 3.08 -2.17
C THR A 408 19.79 3.87 -1.68
N GLY A 409 19.54 5.04 -1.08
CA GLY A 409 20.56 5.98 -0.62
C GLY A 409 20.36 7.40 -1.14
N THR A 410 21.42 8.21 -1.15
CA THR A 410 21.41 9.63 -1.56
C THR A 410 21.84 9.81 -3.02
N PRO A 411 20.95 10.25 -3.91
CA PRO A 411 21.35 10.67 -5.25
C PRO A 411 22.21 11.94 -5.21
N GLU A 412 23.13 12.08 -6.17
CA GLU A 412 24.02 13.24 -6.27
C GLU A 412 24.01 13.84 -7.68
N VAL A 413 24.02 15.17 -7.75
CA VAL A 413 24.12 15.90 -9.03
C VAL A 413 25.01 17.12 -8.88
N LYS A 414 25.83 17.39 -9.90
CA LYS A 414 26.64 18.62 -9.99
C LYS A 414 25.90 19.67 -10.81
N VAL A 415 25.69 20.85 -10.23
CA VAL A 415 25.04 21.97 -10.91
C VAL A 415 25.85 23.24 -10.75
N ARG A 416 25.80 24.11 -11.76
CA ARG A 416 26.33 25.47 -11.70
C ARG A 416 25.18 26.41 -11.36
N VAL A 417 25.30 27.11 -10.25
CA VAL A 417 24.30 28.05 -9.72
C VAL A 417 24.85 29.46 -9.80
N ARG A 418 24.07 30.37 -10.38
CA ARG A 418 24.35 31.82 -10.38
C ARG A 418 23.11 32.57 -9.90
N ALA A 419 23.31 33.64 -9.15
CA ALA A 419 22.24 34.56 -8.75
C ALA A 419 22.68 36.02 -9.00
N ASP A 420 21.74 36.96 -8.99
CA ASP A 420 22.02 38.40 -8.90
C ASP A 420 22.27 38.86 -7.45
N THR A 421 22.00 38.01 -6.46
CA THR A 421 22.33 38.17 -5.04
C THR A 421 23.57 37.37 -4.63
N ASP A 422 24.20 37.71 -3.50
CA ASP A 422 25.40 37.01 -3.01
C ASP A 422 25.11 35.56 -2.58
N ASP A 423 23.91 35.33 -2.06
CA ASP A 423 23.42 34.00 -1.71
C ASP A 423 22.29 33.57 -2.65
N ALA A 424 22.22 32.27 -2.95
CA ALA A 424 21.05 31.61 -3.50
C ALA A 424 20.60 30.49 -2.56
N VAL A 425 19.31 30.39 -2.27
CA VAL A 425 18.74 29.25 -1.54
C VAL A 425 17.94 28.41 -2.52
N LEU A 426 18.27 27.13 -2.61
CA LEU A 426 17.64 26.18 -3.52
C LEU A 426 17.07 24.99 -2.76
N PHE A 427 15.95 24.50 -3.25
CA PHE A 427 15.25 23.32 -2.75
C PHE A 427 15.30 22.23 -3.82
N ALA A 428 16.19 21.26 -3.62
CA ALA A 428 16.51 20.24 -4.60
C ALA A 428 15.69 18.96 -4.35
N LYS A 429 15.01 18.51 -5.42
CA LYS A 429 14.06 17.39 -5.41
C LYS A 429 14.31 16.50 -6.61
N VAL A 430 14.02 15.21 -6.49
CA VAL A 430 13.97 14.29 -7.63
C VAL A 430 12.62 13.62 -7.67
N TYR A 431 11.89 13.84 -8.76
CA TYR A 431 10.61 13.22 -9.02
C TYR A 431 10.78 11.96 -9.86
N ASP A 432 9.94 10.97 -9.57
CA ASP A 432 9.60 9.89 -10.47
C ASP A 432 8.41 10.34 -11.33
N VAL A 433 8.56 10.33 -12.65
CA VAL A 433 7.57 10.84 -13.60
C VAL A 433 7.09 9.72 -14.52
N GLY A 434 5.80 9.39 -14.42
CA GLY A 434 5.14 8.39 -15.25
C GLY A 434 4.95 8.83 -16.71
N PRO A 435 4.69 7.88 -17.64
CA PRO A 435 4.44 8.19 -19.05
C PRO A 435 3.19 9.06 -19.29
N ASP A 436 2.25 9.06 -18.35
CA ASP A 436 1.05 9.89 -18.32
C ASP A 436 1.32 11.31 -17.79
N GLY A 437 2.56 11.59 -17.37
CA GLY A 437 2.98 12.86 -16.80
C GLY A 437 2.68 13.02 -15.31
N GLN A 438 2.10 12.01 -14.66
CA GLN A 438 1.97 12.00 -13.20
C GLN A 438 3.36 12.01 -12.57
N GLN A 439 3.54 12.83 -11.53
CA GLN A 439 4.81 12.97 -10.84
C GLN A 439 4.67 12.62 -9.37
N THR A 440 5.68 11.94 -8.86
CA THR A 440 5.74 11.49 -7.48
C THR A 440 7.05 11.97 -6.87
N LEU A 441 6.97 12.64 -5.73
CA LEU A 441 8.13 12.97 -4.92
C LEU A 441 8.37 11.84 -3.90
N PRO A 442 9.43 11.03 -4.05
CA PRO A 442 9.70 9.94 -3.11
C PRO A 442 9.84 10.45 -1.67
N SER A 443 9.11 9.82 -0.74
CA SER A 443 9.04 10.19 0.67
C SER A 443 8.62 11.65 0.97
N GLN A 444 8.16 12.39 -0.05
CA GLN A 444 7.91 13.85 0.01
C GLN A 444 9.13 14.71 0.40
N LEU A 445 10.36 14.16 0.42
CA LEU A 445 11.53 14.85 0.99
C LEU A 445 12.16 15.87 0.03
N VAL A 446 12.87 16.84 0.60
CA VAL A 446 13.59 17.90 -0.13
C VAL A 446 14.95 18.21 0.52
N THR A 447 15.98 18.45 -0.29
CA THR A 447 17.26 18.96 0.21
C THR A 447 17.30 20.48 0.05
N PRO A 448 17.28 21.25 1.13
CA PRO A 448 17.57 22.67 1.08
C PRO A 448 19.08 22.92 1.00
N VAL A 449 19.52 23.89 0.20
CA VAL A 449 20.94 24.26 0.05
C VAL A 449 21.08 25.77 -0.06
N ARG A 450 21.93 26.36 0.79
CA ARG A 450 22.41 27.74 0.61
C ARG A 450 23.72 27.74 -0.16
N VAL A 451 23.74 28.39 -1.31
CA VAL A 451 24.92 28.61 -2.14
C VAL A 451 25.41 30.04 -1.93
N THR A 452 26.51 30.19 -1.20
CA THR A 452 27.22 31.47 -1.04
C THR A 452 28.07 31.79 -2.27
N ASP A 453 28.38 33.07 -2.47
CA ASP A 453 29.12 33.60 -3.63
C ASP A 453 28.43 33.34 -4.99
N ALA A 454 27.11 33.27 -4.97
CA ALA A 454 26.30 32.92 -6.13
C ALA A 454 26.42 33.94 -7.29
N LYS A 455 26.74 35.21 -7.04
CA LYS A 455 26.96 36.23 -8.09
C LYS A 455 27.99 35.82 -9.14
N LYS A 456 29.08 35.19 -8.70
CA LYS A 456 30.20 34.75 -9.56
C LYS A 456 29.87 33.48 -10.35
N GLY A 457 28.80 32.78 -9.99
CA GLY A 457 28.46 31.46 -10.50
C GLY A 457 29.36 30.38 -9.88
N LYS A 458 28.76 29.48 -9.10
CA LYS A 458 29.45 28.44 -8.33
C LYS A 458 28.97 27.06 -8.75
N THR A 459 29.89 26.14 -8.99
CA THR A 459 29.54 24.72 -9.20
C THR A 459 29.44 24.06 -7.83
N VAL A 460 28.30 23.46 -7.54
CA VAL A 460 28.00 22.77 -6.28
C VAL A 460 27.57 21.34 -6.56
N THR A 461 27.97 20.42 -5.69
CA THR A 461 27.45 19.05 -5.67
C THR A 461 26.27 19.01 -4.72
N LEU A 462 25.08 18.76 -5.25
CA LEU A 462 23.86 18.63 -4.47
C LEU A 462 23.67 17.16 -4.08
N ARG A 463 23.60 16.92 -2.77
CA ARG A 463 23.22 15.63 -2.18
C ARG A 463 21.72 15.64 -1.92
N LEU A 464 20.98 14.88 -2.71
CA LEU A 464 19.52 14.86 -2.68
C LEU A 464 19.02 14.00 -1.50
N PRO A 465 17.72 14.04 -1.17
CA PRO A 465 17.19 13.24 -0.07
C PRO A 465 17.53 11.76 -0.25
N ALA A 466 17.96 11.12 0.84
CA ALA A 466 18.13 9.68 0.88
C ALA A 466 16.75 9.00 0.84
N VAL A 467 16.58 8.03 -0.05
CA VAL A 467 15.31 7.31 -0.25
C VAL A 467 15.56 5.84 -0.59
N ASP A 468 14.57 4.97 -0.33
CA ASP A 468 14.44 3.65 -0.97
C ASP A 468 13.21 3.66 -1.90
N HIS A 469 13.42 3.91 -3.19
CA HIS A 469 12.33 4.13 -4.16
C HIS A 469 12.59 3.39 -5.47
N GLU A 470 11.56 2.75 -6.02
CA GLU A 470 11.66 2.12 -7.35
C GLU A 470 11.06 2.99 -8.43
N VAL A 471 11.89 3.34 -9.40
CA VAL A 471 11.47 3.96 -10.64
C VAL A 471 11.20 2.85 -11.65
N ILE A 472 9.94 2.67 -12.05
CA ILE A 472 9.53 1.58 -12.94
C ILE A 472 10.05 1.84 -14.36
N ALA A 473 10.35 0.77 -15.11
CA ALA A 473 10.68 0.90 -16.54
C ALA A 473 9.61 1.72 -17.29
N GLY A 474 10.05 2.66 -18.13
CA GLY A 474 9.19 3.61 -18.85
C GLY A 474 9.01 4.96 -18.13
N HIS A 475 9.26 5.04 -16.83
CA HIS A 475 9.26 6.31 -16.10
C HIS A 475 10.55 7.11 -16.34
N SER A 476 10.53 8.40 -16.06
CA SER A 476 11.70 9.29 -16.13
C SER A 476 12.00 9.90 -14.76
N LEU A 477 13.26 10.21 -14.51
CA LEU A 477 13.69 10.96 -13.34
C LEU A 477 13.74 12.45 -13.68
N ARG A 478 13.13 13.30 -12.84
CA ARG A 478 13.15 14.75 -12.98
C ARG A 478 13.79 15.41 -11.76
N LEU A 479 14.95 16.04 -11.97
CA LEU A 479 15.55 16.95 -11.00
C LEU A 479 14.81 18.28 -11.04
N VAL A 480 14.34 18.77 -9.89
CA VAL A 480 13.79 20.12 -9.73
C VAL A 480 14.64 20.88 -8.71
N LEU A 481 14.95 22.13 -9.04
CA LEU A 481 15.60 23.09 -8.16
C LEU A 481 14.69 24.31 -8.01
N ALA A 482 13.96 24.39 -6.90
CA ALA A 482 13.03 25.47 -6.60
C ALA A 482 13.69 26.56 -5.74
N SER A 483 13.21 27.81 -5.84
CA SER A 483 13.66 28.93 -5.01
C SER A 483 12.91 29.04 -3.68
N THR A 484 11.73 28.42 -3.57
CA THR A 484 10.87 28.50 -2.38
C THR A 484 10.43 27.11 -1.90
N ASP A 485 10.22 26.99 -0.59
CA ASP A 485 9.59 25.82 0.04
C ASP A 485 8.86 26.22 1.33
N LEU A 486 7.70 25.61 1.59
CA LEU A 486 6.87 25.88 2.76
C LEU A 486 7.57 25.48 4.07
N GLY A 487 8.34 24.40 4.08
CA GLY A 487 8.98 23.87 5.29
C GLY A 487 10.19 24.68 5.77
N TYR A 488 10.74 25.55 4.91
CA TYR A 488 12.03 26.18 5.10
C TYR A 488 12.00 27.70 4.88
N ALA A 489 12.97 28.40 5.46
CA ALA A 489 13.16 29.82 5.24
C ALA A 489 13.74 30.05 3.83
N SER A 490 12.98 30.76 3.01
CA SER A 490 13.45 31.29 1.73
C SER A 490 13.87 32.76 1.93
N PRO A 491 14.86 33.28 1.18
CA PRO A 491 15.22 34.69 1.24
C PRO A 491 14.03 35.59 0.92
N ASP A 492 13.90 36.68 1.65
CA ASP A 492 12.88 37.72 1.46
C ASP A 492 13.20 38.64 0.28
N GLN A 493 14.49 38.86 0.02
CA GLN A 493 14.95 39.67 -1.11
C GLN A 493 14.66 38.98 -2.44
N PRO A 494 14.02 39.68 -3.40
CA PRO A 494 13.83 39.14 -4.73
C PRO A 494 15.17 38.91 -5.43
N ALA A 495 15.26 37.81 -6.16
CA ALA A 495 16.48 37.43 -6.87
C ALA A 495 16.16 36.64 -8.15
N THR A 496 17.04 36.72 -9.14
CA THR A 496 17.01 35.88 -10.33
C THR A 496 18.07 34.80 -10.23
N TYR A 497 17.65 33.55 -10.19
CA TYR A 497 18.55 32.40 -10.19
C TYR A 497 18.71 31.85 -11.60
N ARG A 498 19.94 31.43 -11.91
CA ARG A 498 20.28 30.70 -13.14
C ARG A 498 20.97 29.42 -12.75
N VAL A 499 20.48 28.29 -13.28
CA VAL A 499 21.06 26.98 -13.00
C VAL A 499 21.27 26.19 -14.28
N ALA A 500 22.42 25.53 -14.36
CA ALA A 500 22.78 24.58 -15.41
C ALA A 500 23.35 23.29 -14.81
N LEU A 501 23.20 22.17 -15.51
CA LEU A 501 23.93 20.94 -15.18
C LEU A 501 25.43 21.17 -15.41
N ALA A 502 26.26 20.69 -14.47
CA ALA A 502 27.71 20.81 -14.53
C ALA A 502 28.41 19.43 -14.57
N GLY A 503 27.68 18.37 -14.89
CA GLY A 503 28.20 17.00 -15.02
C GLY A 503 27.26 16.12 -15.84
N ASP A 504 27.56 14.81 -15.86
CA ASP A 504 26.94 13.83 -16.78
C ASP A 504 25.54 13.34 -16.38
N GLY A 505 24.92 13.98 -15.38
CA GLY A 505 23.57 13.65 -14.89
C GLY A 505 23.51 13.40 -13.39
N LEU A 506 22.61 12.49 -13.01
CA LEU A 506 22.31 12.10 -11.63
C LEU A 506 23.02 10.78 -11.30
N SER A 507 23.91 10.80 -10.31
CA SER A 507 24.52 9.60 -9.73
C SER A 507 23.57 9.02 -8.68
N VAL A 508 23.08 7.80 -8.90
CA VAL A 508 22.03 7.17 -8.11
C VAL A 508 22.57 5.91 -7.41
N PRO A 509 22.58 5.82 -6.07
CA PRO A 509 22.97 4.61 -5.36
C PRO A 509 21.88 3.53 -5.46
N THR A 510 22.28 2.27 -5.58
CA THR A 510 21.36 1.13 -5.81
C THR A 510 21.44 0.02 -4.76
N ALA A 511 22.45 0.07 -3.88
CA ALA A 511 22.66 -0.91 -2.80
C ALA A 511 22.44 -2.37 -3.24
N PRO A 512 23.24 -2.92 -4.19
CA PRO A 512 22.96 -4.20 -4.83
C PRO A 512 22.96 -5.41 -3.89
N GLY A 513 23.55 -5.30 -2.70
CA GLY A 513 23.52 -6.33 -1.66
C GLY A 513 22.27 -6.34 -0.78
N VAL A 514 21.26 -5.51 -1.10
CA VAL A 514 19.99 -5.43 -0.36
C VAL A 514 18.89 -6.14 -1.15
N HIS A 515 18.43 -7.27 -0.63
CA HIS A 515 17.48 -8.15 -1.31
C HIS A 515 16.11 -8.09 -0.65
N THR A 516 15.06 -7.87 -1.43
CA THR A 516 13.68 -7.97 -0.94
C THR A 516 13.34 -9.43 -0.64
N GLU A 517 12.79 -9.69 0.53
CA GLU A 517 12.31 -11.01 0.90
C GLU A 517 11.31 -11.52 -0.16
N PRO A 518 11.43 -12.78 -0.61
CA PRO A 518 10.46 -13.36 -1.52
C PRO A 518 9.07 -13.34 -0.87
N ALA A 519 8.02 -13.06 -1.64
CA ALA A 519 6.65 -13.13 -1.13
C ALA A 519 6.41 -14.53 -0.57
N SER A 520 6.05 -14.63 0.70
CA SER A 520 5.70 -15.92 1.31
C SER A 520 4.46 -16.44 0.59
N LEU A 521 4.63 -17.53 -0.16
CA LEU A 521 3.51 -18.19 -0.79
C LEU A 521 2.66 -18.78 0.33
N PRO A 522 1.35 -18.45 0.38
CA PRO A 522 0.50 -19.00 1.40
C PRO A 522 0.53 -20.53 1.40
N TRP A 523 0.40 -21.14 2.57
CA TRP A 523 0.51 -22.59 2.72
C TRP A 523 -0.43 -23.37 1.77
N TRP A 524 -1.58 -22.81 1.43
CA TRP A 524 -2.56 -23.42 0.52
C TRP A 524 -2.07 -23.56 -0.93
N VAL A 525 -1.09 -22.76 -1.37
CA VAL A 525 -0.44 -22.91 -2.68
C VAL A 525 0.21 -24.30 -2.78
N TRP A 526 0.74 -24.81 -1.68
CA TRP A 526 1.30 -26.15 -1.58
C TRP A 526 0.29 -27.19 -1.09
N GLY A 527 -0.63 -26.78 -0.21
CA GLY A 527 -1.65 -27.64 0.40
C GLY A 527 -2.72 -28.11 -0.58
N LEU A 528 -3.20 -27.26 -1.50
CA LEU A 528 -4.25 -27.61 -2.46
C LEU A 528 -3.82 -28.68 -3.48
N PRO A 529 -2.61 -28.61 -4.09
CA PRO A 529 -2.11 -29.68 -4.94
C PRO A 529 -1.98 -31.02 -4.21
N LEU A 530 -1.47 -31.00 -2.97
CA LEU A 530 -1.33 -32.20 -2.15
C LEU A 530 -2.69 -32.80 -1.77
N GLY A 531 -3.63 -31.95 -1.35
CA GLY A 531 -5.01 -32.36 -1.07
C GLY A 531 -5.70 -32.95 -2.31
N GLY A 532 -5.52 -32.30 -3.46
CA GLY A 532 -6.02 -32.81 -4.75
C GLY A 532 -5.43 -34.16 -5.12
N ALA A 533 -4.13 -34.37 -4.89
CA ALA A 533 -3.46 -35.66 -5.12
C ALA A 533 -4.01 -36.78 -4.21
N VAL A 534 -4.26 -36.48 -2.94
CA VAL A 534 -4.87 -37.44 -1.99
C VAL A 534 -6.29 -37.80 -2.41
N VAL A 535 -7.10 -36.82 -2.83
CA VAL A 535 -8.46 -37.08 -3.34
C VAL A 535 -8.42 -37.91 -4.62
N ALA A 536 -7.54 -37.59 -5.55
CA ALA A 536 -7.36 -38.37 -6.77
C ALA A 536 -6.94 -39.82 -6.47
N LEU A 537 -6.02 -40.02 -5.52
CA LEU A 537 -5.60 -41.35 -5.06
C LEU A 537 -6.75 -42.12 -4.42
N ALA A 538 -7.55 -41.47 -3.57
CA ALA A 538 -8.73 -42.08 -2.96
C ALA A 538 -9.77 -42.50 -4.02
N LEU A 539 -10.01 -41.66 -5.04
CA LEU A 539 -10.90 -41.98 -6.16
C LEU A 539 -10.38 -43.15 -7.00
N LEU A 540 -9.07 -43.22 -7.23
CA LEU A 540 -8.44 -44.34 -7.96
C LEU A 540 -8.50 -45.66 -7.17
N LEU A 541 -8.34 -45.59 -5.84
CA LEU A 541 -8.39 -46.77 -4.96
C LEU A 541 -9.83 -47.27 -4.70
N THR A 542 -10.83 -46.38 -4.73
CA THR A 542 -12.24 -46.73 -4.50
C THR A 542 -13.06 -46.94 -5.77
N GLY A 543 -12.58 -46.46 -6.93
CA GLY A 543 -13.34 -46.39 -8.19
C GLY A 543 -13.28 -47.62 -9.12
N ARG A 544 -12.71 -48.76 -8.72
CA ARG A 544 -12.69 -49.98 -9.56
C ARG A 544 -13.55 -51.10 -8.98
N ARG A 545 -14.85 -51.08 -9.29
CA ARG A 545 -15.66 -52.32 -9.41
C ARG A 545 -16.00 -52.53 -10.89
N PRO A 546 -15.37 -53.50 -11.58
CA PRO A 546 -15.82 -53.87 -12.92
C PRO A 546 -17.16 -54.60 -12.81
N THR A 547 -18.24 -54.01 -13.32
CA THR A 547 -19.49 -54.73 -13.55
C THR A 547 -19.35 -55.55 -14.84
N SER A 548 -18.93 -56.80 -14.71
CA SER A 548 -18.92 -57.76 -15.83
C SER A 548 -20.33 -57.86 -16.43
N ALA A 549 -20.45 -57.67 -17.75
CA ALA A 549 -21.71 -57.80 -18.46
C ALA A 549 -22.21 -59.26 -18.40
N PRO A 550 -23.51 -59.51 -18.15
CA PRO A 550 -24.09 -60.84 -18.31
C PRO A 550 -23.98 -61.30 -19.77
N PRO A 551 -23.70 -62.59 -20.02
CA PRO A 551 -23.60 -63.12 -21.37
C PRO A 551 -24.92 -62.99 -22.16
N PRO A 552 -24.86 -63.01 -23.52
CA PRO A 552 -26.05 -63.08 -24.37
C PRO A 552 -26.86 -64.33 -24.05
N ASP A 553 -28.18 -64.21 -24.01
CA ASP A 553 -29.07 -65.35 -23.82
C ASP A 553 -29.45 -65.94 -25.19
N PRO A 554 -28.99 -67.16 -25.53
CA PRO A 554 -29.26 -67.76 -26.84
C PRO A 554 -30.74 -68.05 -27.09
N ALA A 555 -31.56 -68.26 -26.04
CA ALA A 555 -32.99 -68.52 -26.17
C ALA A 555 -33.79 -67.29 -26.62
N LEU A 556 -33.20 -66.10 -26.54
CA LEU A 556 -33.83 -64.81 -26.88
C LEU A 556 -33.27 -64.21 -28.19
N THR A 557 -32.48 -64.97 -28.94
CA THR A 557 -31.81 -64.48 -30.16
C THR A 557 -32.81 -64.01 -31.22
N ASP A 558 -33.95 -64.71 -31.35
CA ASP A 558 -35.00 -64.39 -32.32
C ASP A 558 -36.05 -63.41 -31.79
N VAL A 559 -35.93 -62.98 -30.53
CA VAL A 559 -36.84 -62.02 -29.89
C VAL A 559 -36.26 -60.60 -30.05
N PRO A 560 -36.93 -59.70 -30.80
CA PRO A 560 -36.44 -58.34 -31.01
C PRO A 560 -36.23 -57.55 -29.72
N LEU A 561 -37.15 -57.65 -28.76
CA LEU A 561 -37.06 -56.91 -27.49
C LEU A 561 -37.69 -57.69 -26.35
N GLN A 562 -36.93 -57.84 -25.26
CA GLN A 562 -37.39 -58.31 -23.96
C GLN A 562 -37.04 -57.24 -22.92
N ILE A 563 -38.03 -56.84 -22.12
CA ILE A 563 -37.85 -56.03 -20.93
C ILE A 563 -38.32 -56.85 -19.73
N THR A 564 -37.50 -56.91 -18.68
CA THR A 564 -37.79 -57.65 -17.45
C THR A 564 -37.55 -56.75 -16.24
N ASP A 565 -38.58 -56.55 -15.44
CA ASP A 565 -38.67 -55.83 -14.16
C ASP A 565 -37.99 -54.47 -14.17
N LEU A 566 -38.14 -53.74 -15.27
CA LEU A 566 -37.42 -52.50 -15.52
C LEU A 566 -37.89 -51.38 -14.60
N SER A 567 -36.94 -50.81 -13.86
CA SER A 567 -37.20 -49.80 -12.83
C SER A 567 -36.23 -48.61 -12.96
N LYS A 568 -36.75 -47.39 -12.80
CA LYS A 568 -36.00 -46.13 -12.80
C LYS A 568 -36.56 -45.10 -11.83
N ARG A 569 -35.68 -44.53 -11.01
CA ARG A 569 -35.86 -43.41 -10.08
C ARG A 569 -34.88 -42.30 -10.45
N TYR A 570 -35.27 -41.04 -10.26
CA TYR A 570 -34.38 -39.90 -10.46
C TYR A 570 -34.00 -39.30 -9.10
N ALA A 571 -32.74 -38.88 -8.95
CA ALA A 571 -32.12 -38.49 -7.67
C ALA A 571 -32.83 -37.35 -6.90
N LYS A 572 -33.75 -36.62 -7.53
CA LYS A 572 -34.55 -35.55 -6.91
C LYS A 572 -35.94 -36.00 -6.41
N SER A 573 -36.25 -37.29 -6.45
CA SER A 573 -37.51 -37.85 -5.92
C SER A 573 -37.29 -39.26 -5.41
N ALA A 574 -36.87 -39.39 -4.15
CA ALA A 574 -36.67 -40.70 -3.52
C ALA A 574 -37.97 -41.53 -3.50
N ASP A 575 -39.15 -40.90 -3.41
CA ASP A 575 -40.42 -41.62 -3.24
C ASP A 575 -41.26 -41.79 -4.52
N ARG A 576 -40.73 -41.47 -5.72
CA ARG A 576 -41.45 -41.65 -6.99
C ARG A 576 -40.61 -42.35 -8.07
N TYR A 577 -41.12 -43.50 -8.52
CA TYR A 577 -40.59 -44.19 -9.70
C TYR A 577 -41.04 -43.50 -10.98
N ALA A 578 -40.11 -43.28 -11.90
CA ALA A 578 -40.43 -42.87 -13.27
C ALA A 578 -40.86 -44.07 -14.13
N VAL A 579 -40.29 -45.25 -13.87
CA VAL A 579 -40.71 -46.56 -14.38
C VAL A 579 -40.54 -47.53 -13.22
N ARG A 580 -41.51 -48.43 -12.99
CA ARG A 580 -41.44 -49.42 -11.92
C ARG A 580 -41.87 -50.79 -12.44
N ASP A 581 -40.99 -51.76 -12.28
CA ASP A 581 -41.20 -53.20 -12.49
C ASP A 581 -41.86 -53.51 -13.85
N LEU A 582 -41.45 -52.82 -14.91
CA LEU A 582 -42.03 -52.96 -16.25
C LEU A 582 -41.46 -54.20 -16.94
N SER A 583 -42.32 -55.15 -17.29
CA SER A 583 -41.97 -56.40 -17.96
C SER A 583 -42.83 -56.63 -19.19
N PHE A 584 -42.22 -56.76 -20.37
CA PHE A 584 -42.91 -57.18 -21.59
C PHE A 584 -41.93 -57.69 -22.66
N ARG A 585 -42.45 -58.45 -23.61
CA ARG A 585 -41.72 -58.92 -24.80
C ARG A 585 -42.40 -58.40 -26.07
N VAL A 586 -41.61 -58.06 -27.08
CA VAL A 586 -42.09 -57.73 -28.44
C VAL A 586 -41.57 -58.79 -29.39
N GLU A 587 -42.49 -59.49 -30.05
CA GLU A 587 -42.18 -60.54 -31.01
C GLU A 587 -41.92 -59.98 -32.42
N LYS A 588 -41.28 -60.78 -33.28
CA LYS A 588 -40.95 -60.37 -34.65
C LYS A 588 -42.22 -60.04 -35.46
N GLY A 589 -42.25 -58.86 -36.06
CA GLY A 589 -43.40 -58.35 -36.83
C GLY A 589 -44.46 -57.62 -36.00
N GLN A 590 -44.30 -57.56 -34.67
CA GLN A 590 -45.23 -56.86 -33.79
C GLN A 590 -44.88 -55.36 -33.69
N VAL A 591 -45.92 -54.51 -33.72
CA VAL A 591 -45.79 -53.07 -33.44
C VAL A 591 -46.36 -52.81 -32.04
N LEU A 592 -45.51 -52.32 -31.13
CA LEU A 592 -45.91 -51.95 -29.77
C LEU A 592 -46.00 -50.42 -29.64
N GLY A 593 -47.15 -49.92 -29.21
CA GLY A 593 -47.34 -48.51 -28.83
C GLY A 593 -47.38 -48.35 -27.31
N LEU A 594 -46.55 -47.45 -26.77
CA LEU A 594 -46.63 -47.03 -25.36
C LEU A 594 -47.50 -45.76 -25.26
N LEU A 595 -48.69 -45.87 -24.67
CA LEU A 595 -49.64 -44.75 -24.50
C LEU A 595 -49.87 -44.47 -23.01
N GLY A 596 -49.96 -43.20 -22.64
CA GLY A 596 -50.24 -42.77 -21.26
C GLY A 596 -50.03 -41.27 -21.06
N PRO A 597 -50.41 -40.69 -19.91
CA PRO A 597 -50.24 -39.26 -19.62
C PRO A 597 -48.76 -38.83 -19.57
N ASN A 598 -48.52 -37.52 -19.62
CA ASN A 598 -47.16 -36.97 -19.48
C ASN A 598 -46.59 -37.35 -18.10
N GLY A 599 -45.34 -37.79 -18.08
CA GLY A 599 -44.69 -38.29 -16.86
C GLY A 599 -44.90 -39.78 -16.55
N ALA A 600 -45.72 -40.51 -17.31
CA ALA A 600 -45.95 -41.96 -17.10
C ALA A 600 -44.76 -42.88 -17.48
N GLY A 601 -43.56 -42.34 -17.66
CA GLY A 601 -42.36 -43.15 -17.92
C GLY A 601 -42.05 -43.48 -19.39
N LYS A 602 -42.94 -43.24 -20.36
CA LYS A 602 -42.75 -43.60 -21.79
C LYS A 602 -41.39 -43.20 -22.38
N THR A 603 -41.08 -41.90 -22.34
CA THR A 603 -39.83 -41.37 -22.88
C THR A 603 -38.62 -41.88 -22.09
N THR A 604 -38.78 -42.11 -20.79
CA THR A 604 -37.75 -42.71 -19.93
C THR A 604 -37.46 -44.15 -20.34
N THR A 605 -38.49 -44.98 -20.59
CA THR A 605 -38.35 -46.35 -21.10
C THR A 605 -37.66 -46.38 -22.46
N LEU A 606 -38.06 -45.50 -23.40
CA LEU A 606 -37.40 -45.41 -24.71
C LEU A 606 -35.92 -45.00 -24.59
N ARG A 607 -35.60 -44.02 -23.73
CA ARG A 607 -34.21 -43.61 -23.50
C ARG A 607 -33.36 -44.72 -22.86
N MET A 608 -33.95 -45.54 -21.98
CA MET A 608 -33.27 -46.73 -21.43
C MET A 608 -33.02 -47.79 -22.51
N LEU A 609 -33.98 -48.03 -23.39
CA LEU A 609 -33.84 -48.98 -24.51
C LEU A 609 -32.76 -48.55 -25.51
N MET A 610 -32.56 -47.25 -25.71
CA MET A 610 -31.47 -46.72 -26.52
C MET A 610 -30.12 -46.65 -25.80
N GLY A 611 -30.04 -47.07 -24.53
CA GLY A 611 -28.83 -46.99 -23.72
C GLY A 611 -28.39 -45.56 -23.37
N LEU A 612 -29.27 -44.55 -23.53
CA LEU A 612 -28.96 -43.15 -23.20
C LEU A 612 -28.98 -42.90 -21.69
N ILE A 613 -29.74 -43.69 -20.95
CA ILE A 613 -29.78 -43.69 -19.49
C ILE A 613 -29.79 -45.14 -18.99
N SER A 614 -29.13 -45.38 -17.85
CA SER A 614 -29.11 -46.72 -17.24
C SER A 614 -30.33 -46.93 -16.33
N PRO A 615 -30.96 -48.13 -16.33
CA PRO A 615 -31.97 -48.48 -15.33
C PRO A 615 -31.34 -48.61 -13.94
N ASP A 616 -32.16 -48.45 -12.89
CA ASP A 616 -31.73 -48.68 -11.51
C ASP A 616 -32.04 -50.13 -11.06
N GLY A 617 -32.95 -50.81 -11.76
CA GLY A 617 -33.28 -52.24 -11.58
C GLY A 617 -33.89 -52.84 -12.86
N GLY A 618 -33.88 -54.16 -12.95
CA GLY A 618 -34.31 -54.91 -14.14
C GLY A 618 -33.31 -54.88 -15.29
N GLU A 619 -33.68 -55.47 -16.43
CA GLU A 619 -32.85 -55.50 -17.64
C GLU A 619 -33.66 -55.36 -18.93
N ILE A 620 -32.98 -54.87 -19.98
CA ILE A 620 -33.50 -54.80 -21.34
C ILE A 620 -32.57 -55.65 -22.20
N ARG A 621 -33.13 -56.58 -22.98
CA ARG A 621 -32.40 -57.38 -23.97
C ARG A 621 -32.97 -57.18 -25.36
N VAL A 622 -32.09 -57.05 -26.34
CA VAL A 622 -32.41 -56.95 -27.76
C VAL A 622 -31.66 -58.08 -28.46
N PHE A 623 -32.38 -58.99 -29.14
CA PHE A 623 -31.80 -60.20 -29.74
C PHE A 623 -30.89 -60.98 -28.75
N GLY A 624 -31.36 -61.15 -27.51
CA GLY A 624 -30.65 -61.81 -26.41
C GLY A 624 -29.49 -61.03 -25.78
N GLN A 625 -29.09 -59.88 -26.33
CA GLN A 625 -27.99 -59.06 -25.80
C GLN A 625 -28.51 -57.96 -24.87
N ALA A 626 -27.91 -57.83 -23.69
CA ALA A 626 -28.29 -56.81 -22.72
C ALA A 626 -27.91 -55.39 -23.17
N ILE A 627 -28.87 -54.47 -23.09
CA ILE A 627 -28.69 -53.05 -23.43
C ILE A 627 -28.03 -52.31 -22.27
N ARG A 628 -26.96 -51.58 -22.60
CA ARG A 628 -26.24 -50.64 -21.72
C ARG A 628 -25.67 -49.50 -22.56
N PRO A 629 -25.27 -48.37 -21.95
CA PRO A 629 -24.55 -47.32 -22.67
C PRO A 629 -23.35 -47.91 -23.42
N GLY A 630 -23.34 -47.75 -24.75
CA GLY A 630 -22.28 -48.28 -25.62
C GLY A 630 -22.38 -49.76 -26.01
N ALA A 631 -23.48 -50.45 -25.72
CA ALA A 631 -23.65 -51.85 -26.09
C ALA A 631 -23.64 -52.05 -27.63
N PRO A 632 -22.88 -53.02 -28.18
CA PRO A 632 -22.79 -53.24 -29.64
C PRO A 632 -24.13 -53.44 -30.33
N VAL A 633 -25.10 -54.05 -29.64
CA VAL A 633 -26.45 -54.30 -30.18
C VAL A 633 -27.22 -53.02 -30.52
N LEU A 634 -26.86 -51.87 -29.93
CA LEU A 634 -27.51 -50.58 -30.24
C LEU A 634 -27.32 -50.18 -31.71
N SER A 635 -26.26 -50.67 -32.38
CA SER A 635 -26.09 -50.49 -33.83
C SER A 635 -27.20 -51.13 -34.67
N ARG A 636 -27.94 -52.09 -34.11
CA ARG A 636 -29.09 -52.76 -34.74
C ARG A 636 -30.44 -52.13 -34.40
N VAL A 637 -30.45 -51.06 -33.59
CA VAL A 637 -31.67 -50.35 -33.17
C VAL A 637 -31.71 -48.99 -33.88
N GLY A 638 -32.67 -48.81 -34.79
CA GLY A 638 -32.99 -47.51 -35.36
C GLY A 638 -33.98 -46.76 -34.49
N ALA A 639 -33.70 -45.50 -34.14
CA ALA A 639 -34.60 -44.66 -33.36
C ALA A 639 -34.69 -43.25 -33.94
N PHE A 640 -35.90 -42.70 -33.99
CA PHE A 640 -36.17 -41.30 -34.31
C PHE A 640 -36.86 -40.67 -33.10
N VAL A 641 -36.14 -39.79 -32.41
CA VAL A 641 -36.56 -39.21 -31.12
C VAL A 641 -36.91 -37.74 -31.39
N GLU A 642 -38.20 -37.42 -31.33
CA GLU A 642 -38.81 -36.08 -31.49
C GLU A 642 -39.14 -35.62 -32.92
N GLY A 643 -40.20 -34.81 -33.05
CA GLY A 643 -40.99 -34.61 -34.28
C GLY A 643 -40.23 -34.05 -35.49
N ALA A 644 -40.78 -34.26 -36.69
CA ALA A 644 -40.18 -33.97 -38.00
C ALA A 644 -39.75 -32.49 -38.16
N GLY A 645 -38.53 -32.18 -37.71
CA GLY A 645 -37.83 -30.92 -37.96
C GLY A 645 -36.72 -31.13 -38.98
N PHE A 646 -36.58 -30.22 -39.93
CA PHE A 646 -35.48 -30.24 -40.88
C PHE A 646 -34.16 -29.82 -40.20
N LEU A 647 -33.09 -30.57 -40.45
CA LEU A 647 -31.73 -30.24 -40.01
C LEU A 647 -31.22 -29.03 -40.84
N PRO A 648 -31.05 -27.84 -40.24
CA PRO A 648 -30.83 -26.60 -41.01
C PRO A 648 -29.50 -26.53 -41.76
N HIS A 649 -28.52 -27.31 -41.32
CA HIS A 649 -27.20 -27.41 -41.94
C HIS A 649 -27.16 -28.42 -43.11
N LEU A 650 -28.24 -29.17 -43.32
CA LEU A 650 -28.37 -30.08 -44.46
C LEU A 650 -29.21 -29.43 -45.56
N THR A 651 -28.86 -29.73 -46.82
CA THR A 651 -29.68 -29.30 -47.95
C THR A 651 -31.07 -29.95 -47.87
N GLY A 652 -32.09 -29.31 -48.46
CA GLY A 652 -33.45 -29.85 -48.46
C GLY A 652 -33.54 -31.27 -49.06
N ARG A 653 -32.69 -31.59 -50.04
CA ARG A 653 -32.56 -32.94 -50.59
C ARG A 653 -32.00 -33.93 -49.57
N ALA A 654 -30.91 -33.56 -48.89
CA ALA A 654 -30.27 -34.42 -47.90
C ALA A 654 -31.20 -34.72 -46.71
N ASN A 655 -31.99 -33.74 -46.28
CA ASN A 655 -33.04 -33.96 -45.27
C ASN A 655 -34.09 -34.99 -45.72
N LEU A 656 -34.56 -34.89 -46.97
CA LEU A 656 -35.57 -35.81 -47.51
C LEU A 656 -35.00 -37.22 -47.72
N GLU A 657 -33.75 -37.35 -48.17
CA GLU A 657 -33.06 -38.64 -48.31
C GLU A 657 -32.84 -39.31 -46.96
N LEU A 658 -32.50 -38.54 -45.93
CA LEU A 658 -32.31 -39.05 -44.57
C LEU A 658 -33.63 -39.52 -43.94
N TYR A 659 -34.72 -38.79 -44.16
CA TYR A 659 -36.06 -39.20 -43.72
C TYR A 659 -36.56 -40.45 -44.48
N TRP A 660 -36.32 -40.51 -45.79
CA TRP A 660 -36.68 -41.67 -46.63
C TRP A 660 -35.91 -42.93 -46.24
N GLY A 661 -34.61 -42.80 -45.93
CA GLY A 661 -33.79 -43.91 -45.43
C GLY A 661 -34.22 -44.38 -44.04
N ALA A 662 -34.50 -43.45 -43.12
CA ALA A 662 -34.88 -43.78 -41.74
C ALA A 662 -36.25 -44.47 -41.62
N THR A 663 -37.14 -44.29 -42.60
CA THR A 663 -38.46 -44.95 -42.67
C THR A 663 -38.44 -46.26 -43.48
N GLY A 664 -37.26 -46.69 -43.96
CA GLY A 664 -37.07 -47.99 -44.61
C GLY A 664 -37.24 -48.02 -46.13
N GLY A 665 -37.15 -46.87 -46.82
CA GLY A 665 -37.20 -46.83 -48.29
C GLY A 665 -35.98 -47.52 -48.95
N PRO A 666 -36.15 -48.25 -50.07
CA PRO A 666 -35.06 -49.02 -50.69
C PRO A 666 -33.94 -48.13 -51.26
N ALA A 667 -32.69 -48.55 -51.04
CA ALA A 667 -31.49 -47.83 -51.46
C ALA A 667 -31.39 -47.77 -53.00
N GLY A 668 -31.45 -46.55 -53.55
CA GLY A 668 -31.32 -46.30 -55.00
C GLY A 668 -32.60 -45.77 -55.70
N GLY A 669 -33.75 -45.74 -55.01
CA GLY A 669 -34.98 -45.14 -55.53
C GLY A 669 -34.98 -43.61 -55.44
N ARG A 670 -35.20 -42.89 -56.56
CA ARG A 670 -35.35 -41.42 -56.55
C ARG A 670 -36.64 -41.02 -55.82
N ALA A 671 -36.52 -40.14 -54.82
CA ALA A 671 -37.67 -39.44 -54.24
C ALA A 671 -38.51 -38.76 -55.36
N PRO A 672 -39.86 -38.85 -55.34
CA PRO A 672 -40.69 -38.43 -56.45
C PRO A 672 -40.52 -36.94 -56.78
N ARG A 673 -40.25 -36.62 -58.05
CA ARG A 673 -40.07 -35.24 -58.52
C ARG A 673 -41.43 -34.55 -58.64
N ARG A 674 -41.59 -33.44 -57.90
CA ARG A 674 -42.58 -32.35 -58.06
C ARG A 674 -44.00 -32.81 -58.44
N GLY A 675 -44.84 -33.05 -57.44
CA GLY A 675 -46.28 -33.20 -57.62
C GLY A 675 -47.03 -33.34 -56.30
N ARG A 676 -47.59 -32.22 -55.82
CA ARG A 676 -48.75 -32.12 -54.90
C ARG A 676 -48.68 -32.94 -53.60
N TRP A 677 -48.00 -32.41 -52.58
CA TRP A 677 -48.39 -32.68 -51.19
C TRP A 677 -49.56 -31.75 -50.85
N ARG A 678 -50.77 -32.32 -50.68
CA ARG A 678 -51.91 -31.61 -50.06
C ARG A 678 -51.69 -31.60 -48.54
N SER A 679 -51.96 -30.45 -47.95
CA SER A 679 -51.83 -30.10 -46.53
C SER A 679 -52.77 -30.87 -45.62
N THR A 680 -52.37 -31.02 -44.34
CA THR A 680 -53.18 -30.57 -43.21
C THR A 680 -52.28 -29.95 -42.13
N ASP A 681 -52.51 -28.65 -41.90
CA ASP A 681 -52.19 -27.79 -40.75
C ASP A 681 -50.77 -27.71 -40.16
N SER A 682 -50.11 -26.57 -40.43
CA SER A 682 -49.51 -25.61 -39.47
C SER A 682 -48.32 -24.80 -40.04
N ALA A 683 -48.14 -24.74 -41.36
CA ALA A 683 -47.20 -23.81 -42.01
C ALA A 683 -47.88 -22.49 -42.42
N ARG A 684 -48.19 -21.63 -41.44
CA ARG A 684 -48.40 -20.19 -41.67
C ARG A 684 -47.68 -19.43 -40.57
N HIS A 685 -46.42 -19.11 -40.83
CA HIS A 685 -45.66 -17.90 -40.49
C HIS A 685 -44.21 -18.22 -40.87
N TRP A 686 -43.41 -17.22 -41.20
CA TRP A 686 -42.02 -17.31 -41.70
C TRP A 686 -41.85 -17.41 -43.22
N SER A 687 -42.46 -16.46 -43.92
CA SER A 687 -41.90 -15.91 -45.16
C SER A 687 -41.38 -14.49 -44.89
N ALA A 688 -40.06 -14.26 -44.95
CA ALA A 688 -39.46 -13.23 -45.81
C ALA A 688 -38.00 -12.87 -45.45
N ARG A 689 -37.12 -13.25 -46.39
CA ARG A 689 -35.96 -12.48 -46.91
C ARG A 689 -34.74 -12.24 -46.00
N CYS A 690 -33.86 -13.23 -45.97
CA CYS A 690 -32.44 -12.98 -46.26
C CYS A 690 -32.23 -13.17 -47.77
N ALA A 691 -31.97 -12.07 -48.47
CA ALA A 691 -31.38 -12.10 -49.81
C ALA A 691 -30.57 -10.82 -50.00
N ARG A 692 -29.24 -10.94 -50.07
CA ARG A 692 -28.40 -10.25 -51.07
C ARG A 692 -26.94 -10.73 -50.98
N THR A 693 -26.50 -11.25 -52.12
CA THR A 693 -25.15 -11.67 -52.55
C THR A 693 -24.10 -10.55 -52.52
N PRO A 694 -22.80 -10.87 -52.42
CA PRO A 694 -21.71 -9.91 -52.65
C PRO A 694 -21.35 -9.81 -54.15
N ARG A 695 -21.02 -8.60 -54.63
CA ARG A 695 -20.41 -8.35 -55.95
C ARG A 695 -18.99 -7.79 -55.79
N ALA A 696 -18.17 -8.14 -56.77
CA ALA A 696 -16.71 -8.01 -56.86
C ALA A 696 -16.15 -6.58 -56.89
N CYS A 697 -14.85 -6.48 -56.57
CA CYS A 697 -13.99 -5.30 -56.67
C CYS A 697 -13.67 -4.89 -58.11
N GLY A 698 -13.52 -3.57 -58.32
CA GLY A 698 -12.88 -2.96 -59.49
C GLY A 698 -12.24 -1.61 -59.11
N SER A 699 -10.90 -1.57 -59.15
CA SER A 699 -9.94 -0.48 -59.39
C SER A 699 -10.19 0.98 -58.92
N GLY A 700 -9.27 1.51 -58.11
CA GLY A 700 -8.91 2.95 -58.06
C GLY A 700 -8.62 3.51 -56.65
N SER A 701 -7.34 3.67 -56.30
CA SER A 701 -6.85 4.32 -55.05
C SER A 701 -6.94 5.87 -55.09
N PRO A 702 -6.59 6.69 -54.05
CA PRO A 702 -5.95 6.36 -52.75
C PRO A 702 -6.55 7.02 -51.47
N SER A 703 -6.45 6.28 -50.35
CA SER A 703 -6.15 6.62 -48.92
C SER A 703 -6.46 8.01 -48.27
N PRO A 704 -6.43 8.15 -46.91
CA PRO A 704 -7.11 7.35 -45.86
C PRO A 704 -7.68 8.23 -44.70
N ARG A 705 -8.68 7.73 -43.92
CA ARG A 705 -8.79 7.77 -42.43
C ARG A 705 -10.21 7.49 -41.92
N PRO A 706 -10.37 6.98 -40.67
CA PRO A 706 -11.50 6.13 -40.28
C PRO A 706 -12.50 6.81 -39.31
N CYS A 707 -13.77 6.40 -39.39
CA CYS A 707 -14.77 6.57 -38.33
C CYS A 707 -15.45 5.22 -38.07
N TRP A 708 -15.26 4.67 -36.87
CA TRP A 708 -16.03 3.54 -36.34
C TRP A 708 -17.09 4.07 -35.38
N ALA A 709 -18.31 3.55 -35.50
CA ALA A 709 -19.42 3.76 -34.57
C ALA A 709 -19.91 2.39 -34.03
N CYS A 710 -20.02 2.35 -32.69
CA CYS A 710 -20.93 1.63 -31.76
C CYS A 710 -22.21 0.93 -32.31
N PRO A 711 -23.06 0.28 -31.46
CA PRO A 711 -22.87 -0.40 -30.15
C PRO A 711 -23.76 -1.68 -29.99
N ILE A 712 -23.71 -2.35 -28.82
CA ILE A 712 -24.83 -3.15 -28.26
C ILE A 712 -25.03 -2.79 -26.78
N CYS A 713 -26.30 -2.69 -26.37
CA CYS A 713 -26.80 -2.37 -25.02
C CYS A 713 -27.95 -3.33 -24.65
N SER A 714 -28.07 -3.68 -23.37
CA SER A 714 -29.27 -4.23 -22.69
C SER A 714 -28.96 -4.34 -21.18
N SER A 715 -29.78 -4.08 -20.15
CA SER A 715 -31.14 -3.54 -19.94
C SER A 715 -31.51 -3.71 -18.44
N TRP A 716 -32.47 -2.93 -17.88
CA TRP A 716 -33.60 -3.27 -16.95
C TRP A 716 -33.97 -2.12 -15.97
N THR A 717 -35.10 -1.41 -16.21
CA THR A 717 -36.42 -1.36 -15.49
C THR A 717 -36.41 -0.52 -14.19
N SER A 718 -37.33 0.42 -13.88
CA SER A 718 -38.79 0.49 -14.05
C SER A 718 -39.35 1.93 -13.83
N ARG A 719 -40.55 2.18 -14.37
CA ARG A 719 -41.39 3.40 -14.42
C ARG A 719 -42.17 3.66 -13.09
N PRO A 720 -42.83 4.83 -12.81
CA PRO A 720 -43.94 5.36 -13.64
C PRO A 720 -44.21 6.89 -13.73
N THR A 721 -44.94 7.23 -14.81
CA THR A 721 -46.01 8.26 -15.04
C THR A 721 -45.77 9.75 -14.70
N ALA A 722 -45.68 10.63 -15.71
CA ALA A 722 -46.77 11.42 -16.38
C ALA A 722 -47.04 12.76 -15.63
N SER A 723 -47.12 13.95 -16.21
CA SER A 723 -47.76 14.37 -17.46
C SER A 723 -47.25 15.73 -17.99
N THR A 724 -47.55 15.99 -19.27
CA THR A 724 -47.82 17.30 -19.92
C THR A 724 -46.69 18.32 -20.20
N ARG A 725 -46.33 18.38 -21.49
CA ARG A 725 -45.85 19.55 -22.28
C ARG A 725 -46.79 20.79 -22.13
N PRO A 726 -46.50 22.04 -22.62
CA PRO A 726 -45.56 22.41 -23.70
C PRO A 726 -44.84 23.79 -23.62
N ARG A 727 -43.89 23.98 -24.57
CA ARG A 727 -43.61 25.18 -25.41
C ARG A 727 -43.17 26.54 -24.81
N SER A 728 -41.98 26.93 -25.29
CA SER A 728 -41.64 28.13 -26.10
C SER A 728 -41.39 29.52 -25.48
N ALA A 729 -40.37 30.16 -26.07
CA ALA A 729 -40.08 31.60 -26.22
C ALA A 729 -39.47 32.31 -24.98
N ARG A 730 -38.19 32.68 -25.01
CA ARG A 730 -37.51 33.85 -25.65
C ARG A 730 -37.52 35.12 -24.78
N CYS A 731 -36.30 35.57 -24.49
CA CYS A 731 -35.77 36.94 -24.42
C CYS A 731 -36.28 37.95 -23.36
N ALA A 732 -35.30 38.44 -22.59
CA ALA A 732 -34.93 39.85 -22.35
C ALA A 732 -34.96 40.30 -20.87
N ARG A 733 -33.80 40.33 -20.21
CA ARG A 733 -32.99 41.53 -19.95
C ARG A 733 -31.67 41.13 -19.31
#